data_AF-B2J4N7-F1
#
_entry.id   AF-B2J4N7-F1
#
_cell.length_a   1.000
_cell.length_b   1.000
_cell.length_c   1.000
_cell.angle_alpha   90.00
_cell.angle_beta   90.00
_cell.angle_gamma   90.00
#
_symmetry.space_group_name_H-M   'P 1'
#
loop_
_entity.id
_entity.type
_entity.pdbx_description
1 polymer ?
#
loop_
_entity_poly.entity_id
_entity_poly.type
_entity_poly.pdbx_seq_one_letter_code
_entity_poly.pdbx_strand_id
1 'polypeptide(L)'
;MISAFNSTLKTNKAQLPLQVWAGVECTVNRVGEEYLDQLERNGHATRLDDLDLFAELGIHAIRYPILWERIAPNGLENADWSWADERLGRLRELGIRPIVGLVHHGSGPRDTSLVDPEFPEKLAVFARAVAERYPWVTHYTPINEPLTTARFSGMYGHWYPHGRDNLTFARALLVECKAIALSMQAIREVNPNAQLLQTEDLGKTHSTPKLAYQAEFENERRWLSLDLLCGRINPTHPMWGYLRDCGVSESELEEFLQYTCPPGIIGINHYLTSERFLDENLENYPAWTHGGNGRDKYADVEAVRVCAEGLAGPRTLLKETWERYKLPFAVTEVHLSCTREEQLRWLNEVWNAAQELRDQGADVRAVTVWALLGSYDWNSLVTRSAGYYESGVFDLRSSRPRQTAIAKMVRDLTTGHKPNHPLLDTPGWWHREERLLYPAVSCRVSPPSLPFSSPASNRPLAIVGATGTLGNAFARLCQVRGISYCLLRRQDMDIANPASVNKALAELQPWAVVNAAGYVRVDDAEREPDICLKVNAEGAAILAAACAQHNVALVTFSSDLVFDGAESNPYVETDTVAPLNIYGCSKVLAEKLVLQAHPASLMIRTSAFFGPWDEYNFVTIALRQLAAGNTFVAAEDAIVSPTYVPDLVHASLDLLIDGEKGLWHLANKSAVAWADLARLAAKKAGVSVSNLIARPTQELGFIAPRPAYSVLGSNRGELMPHLDSAISRYLEEKS
;
A
#
# COMPACT_ATOMS: atom_id res chain seq x y z
N MET A 1 -42.44 -7.96 49.65
CA MET A 1 -41.01 -7.72 49.97
C MET A 1 -40.09 -8.60 49.11
N ILE A 2 -40.45 -8.85 47.84
CA ILE A 2 -39.66 -9.62 46.86
C ILE A 2 -39.87 -8.89 45.52
N SER A 3 -39.21 -7.74 45.36
CA SER A 3 -39.24 -6.95 44.12
C SER A 3 -38.09 -5.94 44.03
N ALA A 4 -37.17 -5.91 45.01
CA ALA A 4 -36.12 -4.90 45.12
C ALA A 4 -34.70 -5.51 45.13
N PHE A 5 -34.53 -6.72 44.61
CA PHE A 5 -33.24 -7.44 44.66
C PHE A 5 -32.73 -7.96 43.30
N ASN A 6 -33.26 -7.44 42.18
CA ASN A 6 -32.83 -7.84 40.83
C ASN A 6 -32.34 -6.69 39.93
N SER A 7 -32.01 -5.50 40.47
CA SER A 7 -31.63 -4.33 39.66
C SER A 7 -30.19 -3.84 39.81
N THR A 8 -29.26 -4.61 40.40
CA THR A 8 -27.92 -4.08 40.72
C THR A 8 -26.75 -5.02 40.42
N LEU A 9 -26.88 -5.87 39.40
CA LEU A 9 -25.74 -6.56 38.78
C LEU A 9 -25.70 -6.31 37.27
N LYS A 10 -25.77 -5.03 36.86
CA LYS A 10 -25.02 -4.60 35.67
C LYS A 10 -23.55 -4.54 36.09
N THR A 11 -22.88 -5.69 36.06
CA THR A 11 -21.43 -5.71 36.09
C THR A 11 -20.96 -4.96 34.84
N ASN A 12 -20.53 -3.72 35.02
CA ASN A 12 -19.64 -3.05 34.08
C ASN A 12 -18.40 -3.94 33.95
N LYS A 13 -18.42 -4.95 33.07
CA LYS A 13 -17.19 -5.50 32.53
C LYS A 13 -16.55 -4.32 31.81
N ALA A 14 -15.53 -3.73 32.43
CA ALA A 14 -14.73 -2.71 31.78
C ALA A 14 -14.30 -3.28 30.42
N GLN A 15 -14.80 -2.69 29.34
CA GLN A 15 -14.53 -3.17 27.99
C GLN A 15 -13.04 -2.95 27.73
N LEU A 16 -12.28 -4.05 27.64
CA LEU A 16 -10.84 -4.03 27.34
C LEU A 16 -10.58 -3.12 26.14
N PRO A 17 -9.53 -2.28 26.12
CA PRO A 17 -9.29 -1.32 25.04
C PRO A 17 -9.26 -1.99 23.66
N LEU A 18 -9.65 -1.24 22.61
CA LEU A 18 -9.53 -1.69 21.23
C LEU A 18 -8.06 -1.99 20.96
N GLN A 19 -7.76 -3.20 20.49
CA GLN A 19 -6.38 -3.63 20.26
C GLN A 19 -5.94 -3.30 18.84
N VAL A 20 -4.63 -3.06 18.68
CA VAL A 20 -3.99 -3.18 17.36
C VAL A 20 -3.39 -4.59 17.28
N TRP A 21 -3.84 -5.34 16.29
CA TRP A 21 -3.18 -6.58 15.88
C TRP A 21 -2.34 -6.31 14.65
N ALA A 22 -1.47 -7.25 14.28
CA ALA A 22 -0.74 -7.19 13.03
C ALA A 22 -0.97 -8.43 12.17
N GLY A 23 -0.65 -8.34 10.89
CA GLY A 23 -0.65 -9.49 10.00
C GLY A 23 0.42 -9.39 8.92
N VAL A 24 1.00 -10.53 8.58
CA VAL A 24 1.92 -10.67 7.44
C VAL A 24 1.12 -11.19 6.26
N GLU A 25 1.35 -10.64 5.07
CA GLU A 25 0.86 -11.24 3.84
C GLU A 25 1.62 -12.55 3.61
N CYS A 26 0.88 -13.66 3.58
CA CYS A 26 1.41 -15.01 3.56
C CYS A 26 0.70 -15.92 2.55
N THR A 27 0.00 -15.34 1.59
CA THR A 27 -0.70 -16.08 0.54
C THR A 27 0.25 -17.01 -0.19
N VAL A 28 -0.20 -18.26 -0.33
CA VAL A 28 0.43 -19.27 -1.16
C VAL A 28 -0.67 -19.84 -2.06
N ASN A 29 -0.82 -19.22 -3.23
CA ASN A 29 -1.83 -19.62 -4.21
C ASN A 29 -1.21 -20.38 -5.37
N ARG A 30 -2.00 -21.25 -6.00
CA ARG A 30 -1.61 -22.04 -7.17
C ARG A 30 -2.29 -21.50 -8.43
N VAL A 31 -1.50 -21.24 -9.46
CA VAL A 31 -1.97 -20.80 -10.80
C VAL A 31 -1.36 -21.73 -11.84
N GLY A 32 -2.19 -22.57 -12.46
CA GLY A 32 -1.72 -23.73 -13.21
C GLY A 32 -0.93 -24.67 -12.30
N GLU A 33 0.34 -24.87 -12.63
CA GLU A 33 1.26 -25.73 -11.87
C GLU A 33 2.21 -24.94 -10.94
N GLU A 34 2.15 -23.61 -11.01
CA GLU A 34 3.03 -22.70 -10.28
C GLU A 34 2.42 -22.31 -8.94
N TYR A 35 3.25 -22.27 -7.91
CA TYR A 35 2.92 -21.73 -6.59
C TYR A 35 3.55 -20.35 -6.47
N LEU A 36 2.76 -19.37 -6.04
CA LEU A 36 3.20 -18.02 -5.79
C LEU A 36 3.15 -17.79 -4.28
N ASP A 37 4.32 -17.62 -3.68
CA ASP A 37 4.49 -17.60 -2.22
C ASP A 37 4.93 -16.22 -1.74
N GLN A 38 4.04 -15.53 -1.01
CA GLN A 38 4.32 -14.18 -0.54
C GLN A 38 5.41 -14.10 0.53
N LEU A 39 5.61 -15.14 1.36
CA LEU A 39 6.66 -15.15 2.39
C LEU A 39 8.06 -15.21 1.77
N GLU A 40 8.21 -15.89 0.63
CA GLU A 40 9.44 -15.82 -0.17
C GLU A 40 9.61 -14.43 -0.79
N ARG A 41 8.54 -13.87 -1.36
CA ARG A 41 8.57 -12.58 -2.09
C ARG A 41 8.92 -11.41 -1.19
N ASN A 42 8.29 -11.36 -0.01
CA ASN A 42 8.58 -10.35 0.99
C ASN A 42 9.86 -10.69 1.78
N GLY A 43 10.44 -11.88 1.61
CA GLY A 43 11.67 -12.35 2.24
C GLY A 43 11.55 -12.75 3.72
N HIS A 44 10.35 -12.73 4.30
CA HIS A 44 10.10 -13.16 5.68
C HIS A 44 10.39 -14.66 5.88
N ALA A 45 10.36 -15.44 4.80
CA ALA A 45 10.78 -16.84 4.80
C ALA A 45 12.20 -17.05 5.39
N THR A 46 13.10 -16.07 5.25
CA THR A 46 14.50 -16.17 5.69
C THR A 46 14.89 -15.18 6.79
N ARG A 47 14.11 -14.11 7.02
CA ARG A 47 14.43 -13.08 8.01
C ARG A 47 13.64 -13.25 9.31
N LEU A 48 14.23 -13.94 10.29
CA LEU A 48 13.63 -14.08 11.63
C LEU A 48 13.53 -12.74 12.37
N ASP A 49 14.55 -11.88 12.24
CA ASP A 49 14.65 -10.57 12.92
C ASP A 49 13.49 -9.61 12.57
N ASP A 50 12.72 -9.89 11.52
CA ASP A 50 11.47 -9.16 11.24
C ASP A 50 10.51 -9.19 12.46
N LEU A 51 10.50 -10.29 13.24
CA LEU A 51 9.66 -10.42 14.43
C LEU A 51 10.02 -9.43 15.54
N ASP A 52 11.30 -9.10 15.68
CA ASP A 52 11.77 -8.09 16.62
C ASP A 52 11.29 -6.70 16.21
N LEU A 53 11.36 -6.38 14.91
CA LEU A 53 10.80 -5.15 14.36
C LEU A 53 9.29 -5.04 14.61
N PHE A 54 8.57 -6.17 14.53
CA PHE A 54 7.13 -6.19 14.81
C PHE A 54 6.84 -5.94 16.29
N ALA A 55 7.64 -6.50 17.19
CA ALA A 55 7.52 -6.26 18.64
C ALA A 55 7.73 -4.79 19.02
N GLU A 56 8.66 -4.09 18.35
CA GLU A 56 8.90 -2.65 18.55
C GLU A 56 7.67 -1.76 18.24
N LEU A 57 6.67 -2.27 17.53
CA LEU A 57 5.41 -1.57 17.29
C LEU A 57 4.49 -1.55 18.53
N GLY A 58 4.75 -2.40 19.54
CA GLY A 58 3.92 -2.53 20.73
C GLY A 58 2.65 -3.39 20.52
N ILE A 59 2.63 -4.22 19.47
CA ILE A 59 1.53 -5.16 19.22
C ILE A 59 1.58 -6.32 20.21
N HIS A 60 0.41 -6.89 20.52
CA HIS A 60 0.29 -8.03 21.45
C HIS A 60 -0.29 -9.29 20.79
N ALA A 61 -0.75 -9.18 19.54
CA ALA A 61 -1.18 -10.32 18.76
C ALA A 61 -0.89 -10.11 17.28
N ILE A 62 -0.64 -11.21 16.58
CA ILE A 62 -0.30 -11.23 15.16
C ILE A 62 -1.00 -12.40 14.46
N ARG A 63 -1.65 -12.15 13.32
CA ARG A 63 -2.06 -13.19 12.38
C ARG A 63 -0.81 -13.76 11.72
N TYR A 64 -0.53 -15.03 11.98
CA TYR A 64 0.75 -15.64 11.63
C TYR A 64 0.58 -17.00 10.94
N PRO A 65 1.28 -17.25 9.83
CA PRO A 65 1.14 -18.48 9.05
C PRO A 65 1.84 -19.70 9.70
N ILE A 66 1.17 -20.84 9.67
CA ILE A 66 1.72 -22.20 9.80
C ILE A 66 1.14 -23.01 8.63
N LEU A 67 1.59 -22.68 7.42
CA LEU A 67 0.92 -23.09 6.18
C LEU A 67 1.17 -24.56 5.85
N TRP A 68 0.10 -25.26 5.50
CA TRP A 68 0.13 -26.70 5.22
C TRP A 68 1.08 -27.03 4.06
N GLU A 69 0.97 -26.32 2.95
CA GLU A 69 1.80 -26.48 1.75
C GLU A 69 3.28 -26.17 1.95
N ARG A 70 3.65 -25.42 2.99
CA ARG A 70 5.05 -25.16 3.34
C ARG A 70 5.61 -26.18 4.34
N ILE A 71 4.81 -26.56 5.33
CA ILE A 71 5.26 -27.44 6.42
C ILE A 71 5.23 -28.91 5.99
N ALA A 72 4.18 -29.36 5.31
CA ALA A 72 3.99 -30.75 4.94
C ALA A 72 3.64 -30.91 3.44
N PRO A 73 4.47 -30.40 2.51
CA PRO A 73 4.21 -30.48 1.06
C PRO A 73 4.17 -31.92 0.51
N ASN A 74 4.74 -32.88 1.23
CA ASN A 74 4.86 -34.29 0.84
C ASN A 74 4.35 -35.23 1.96
N GLY A 75 3.25 -34.85 2.62
CA GLY A 75 2.69 -35.60 3.74
C GLY A 75 3.27 -35.22 5.10
N LEU A 76 2.51 -35.52 6.15
CA LEU A 76 2.81 -35.11 7.53
C LEU A 76 4.02 -35.86 8.11
N GLU A 77 4.27 -37.08 7.66
CA GLU A 77 5.41 -37.90 8.04
C GLU A 77 6.76 -37.30 7.60
N ASN A 78 6.73 -36.45 6.57
CA ASN A 78 7.89 -35.72 6.04
C ASN A 78 7.86 -34.24 6.40
N ALA A 79 7.02 -33.82 7.36
CA ALA A 79 6.84 -32.41 7.69
C ALA A 79 8.10 -31.78 8.28
N ASP A 80 8.47 -30.60 7.77
CA ASP A 80 9.54 -29.77 8.32
C ASP A 80 8.95 -28.66 9.20
N TRP A 81 9.12 -28.83 10.51
CA TRP A 81 8.64 -27.90 11.52
C TRP A 81 9.64 -26.80 11.88
N SER A 82 10.89 -26.88 11.41
CA SER A 82 11.99 -26.03 11.87
C SER A 82 11.67 -24.53 11.74
N TRP A 83 11.11 -24.14 10.60
CA TRP A 83 10.68 -22.77 10.33
C TRP A 83 9.63 -22.27 11.33
N ALA A 84 8.61 -23.10 11.60
CA ALA A 84 7.51 -22.79 12.50
C ALA A 84 7.95 -22.79 13.98
N ASP A 85 8.79 -23.74 14.38
CA ASP A 85 9.33 -23.86 15.73
C ASP A 85 10.10 -22.59 16.12
N GLU A 86 10.99 -22.16 15.24
CA GLU A 86 11.82 -20.97 15.42
C GLU A 86 10.95 -19.72 15.60
N ARG A 87 9.95 -19.53 14.72
CA ARG A 87 9.13 -18.31 14.69
C ARG A 87 8.08 -18.26 15.78
N LEU A 88 7.37 -19.35 16.04
CA LEU A 88 6.43 -19.39 17.15
C LEU A 88 7.15 -19.35 18.50
N GLY A 89 8.36 -19.93 18.60
CA GLY A 89 9.25 -19.77 19.74
C GLY A 89 9.61 -18.30 19.97
N ARG A 90 10.09 -17.61 18.93
CA ARG A 90 10.44 -16.19 19.00
C ARG A 90 9.25 -15.29 19.33
N LEU A 91 8.09 -15.50 18.73
CA LEU A 91 6.86 -14.76 19.08
C LEU A 91 6.50 -14.93 20.56
N ARG A 92 6.65 -16.14 21.10
CA ARG A 92 6.38 -16.44 22.50
C ARG A 92 7.37 -15.73 23.44
N GLU A 93 8.65 -15.69 23.10
CA GLU A 93 9.67 -14.92 23.83
C GLU A 93 9.36 -13.42 23.85
N LEU A 94 8.90 -12.90 22.70
CA LEU A 94 8.49 -11.50 22.55
C LEU A 94 7.14 -11.18 23.21
N GLY A 95 6.44 -12.17 23.75
CA GLY A 95 5.12 -11.98 24.37
C GLY A 95 4.00 -11.66 23.37
N ILE A 96 4.20 -11.96 22.08
CA ILE A 96 3.23 -11.73 21.02
C ILE A 96 2.40 -13.00 20.82
N ARG A 97 1.08 -12.89 20.96
CA ARG A 97 0.16 -14.02 20.77
C ARG A 97 -0.10 -14.28 19.28
N PRO A 98 0.23 -15.47 18.74
CA PRO A 98 -0.12 -15.81 17.37
C PRO A 98 -1.62 -16.13 17.25
N ILE A 99 -2.20 -15.72 16.12
CA ILE A 99 -3.47 -16.20 15.57
C ILE A 99 -3.06 -17.04 14.36
N VAL A 100 -3.06 -18.36 14.52
CA VAL A 100 -2.42 -19.28 13.57
C VAL A 100 -3.31 -19.54 12.36
N GLY A 101 -2.80 -19.23 11.16
CA GLY A 101 -3.43 -19.57 9.88
C GLY A 101 -2.84 -20.85 9.27
N LEU A 102 -3.66 -21.74 8.71
CA LEU A 102 -3.20 -23.02 8.14
C LEU A 102 -3.20 -23.04 6.61
N VAL A 103 -4.11 -22.30 5.97
CA VAL A 103 -4.16 -22.07 4.52
C VAL A 103 -4.56 -20.61 4.27
N HIS A 104 -3.85 -19.90 3.39
CA HIS A 104 -4.14 -18.51 3.06
C HIS A 104 -4.26 -18.33 1.54
N HIS A 105 -5.51 -18.29 1.03
CA HIS A 105 -5.83 -18.20 -0.40
C HIS A 105 -5.09 -19.23 -1.27
N GLY A 106 -5.32 -20.51 -1.02
CA GLY A 106 -4.62 -21.60 -1.72
C GLY A 106 -5.39 -22.90 -1.65
N SER A 107 -4.85 -23.95 -2.25
CA SER A 107 -5.47 -25.28 -2.30
C SER A 107 -4.74 -26.33 -1.45
N GLY A 108 -3.91 -25.90 -0.50
CA GLY A 108 -3.02 -26.78 0.27
C GLY A 108 -1.85 -27.33 -0.56
N PRO A 109 -1.21 -28.43 -0.12
CA PRO A 109 -0.17 -29.15 -0.85
C PRO A 109 -0.52 -29.54 -2.30
N ARG A 110 0.47 -30.00 -3.06
CA ARG A 110 0.32 -30.28 -4.51
C ARG A 110 -0.71 -31.36 -4.85
N ASP A 111 -0.89 -32.32 -3.95
CA ASP A 111 -1.78 -33.47 -4.07
C ASP A 111 -3.21 -33.18 -3.58
N THR A 112 -3.50 -31.96 -3.13
CA THR A 112 -4.81 -31.56 -2.62
C THR A 112 -5.54 -30.62 -3.58
N SER A 113 -6.86 -30.57 -3.45
CA SER A 113 -7.72 -29.69 -4.24
C SER A 113 -8.91 -29.20 -3.41
N LEU A 114 -9.35 -27.97 -3.65
CA LEU A 114 -10.51 -27.39 -2.95
C LEU A 114 -11.81 -28.12 -3.28
N VAL A 115 -11.85 -28.97 -4.30
CA VAL A 115 -13.02 -29.80 -4.63
C VAL A 115 -12.81 -31.28 -4.35
N ASP A 116 -11.69 -31.66 -3.72
CA ASP A 116 -11.45 -33.01 -3.24
C ASP A 116 -12.26 -33.26 -1.95
N PRO A 117 -13.15 -34.26 -1.91
CA PRO A 117 -13.90 -34.58 -0.70
C PRO A 117 -13.02 -35.01 0.48
N GLU A 118 -11.76 -35.40 0.27
CA GLU A 118 -10.82 -35.74 1.35
C GLU A 118 -10.04 -34.53 1.89
N PHE A 119 -10.13 -33.35 1.24
CA PHE A 119 -9.44 -32.13 1.69
C PHE A 119 -9.77 -31.77 3.15
N PRO A 120 -11.04 -31.82 3.62
CA PRO A 120 -11.39 -31.46 4.99
C PRO A 120 -10.70 -32.34 6.04
N GLU A 121 -10.68 -33.65 5.82
CA GLU A 121 -10.09 -34.63 6.72
C GLU A 121 -8.56 -34.52 6.72
N LYS A 122 -7.94 -34.31 5.55
CA LYS A 122 -6.49 -34.10 5.41
C LYS A 122 -6.05 -32.82 6.14
N LEU A 123 -6.78 -31.71 5.98
CA LEU A 123 -6.48 -30.47 6.70
C LEU A 123 -6.69 -30.64 8.21
N ALA A 124 -7.72 -31.38 8.64
CA ALA A 124 -7.95 -31.64 10.06
C ALA A 124 -6.82 -32.45 10.71
N VAL A 125 -6.24 -33.42 9.99
CA VAL A 125 -5.05 -34.15 10.44
C VAL A 125 -3.86 -33.22 10.62
N PHE A 126 -3.61 -32.32 9.65
CA PHE A 126 -2.56 -31.31 9.77
C PHE A 126 -2.83 -30.35 10.94
N ALA A 127 -4.06 -29.86 11.08
CA ALA A 127 -4.48 -28.96 12.16
C ALA A 127 -4.30 -29.58 13.55
N ARG A 128 -4.60 -30.87 13.70
CA ARG A 128 -4.31 -31.63 14.92
C ARG A 128 -2.82 -31.63 15.23
N ALA A 129 -1.98 -31.94 14.25
CA ALA A 129 -0.53 -31.98 14.43
C ALA A 129 0.05 -30.62 14.84
N VAL A 130 -0.47 -29.52 14.26
CA VAL A 130 -0.14 -28.15 14.68
C VAL A 130 -0.53 -27.92 16.15
N ALA A 131 -1.74 -28.33 16.57
CA ALA A 131 -2.20 -28.17 17.95
C ALA A 131 -1.41 -29.04 18.95
N GLU A 132 -1.07 -30.29 18.60
CA GLU A 132 -0.24 -31.18 19.44
C GLU A 132 1.17 -30.62 19.62
N ARG A 133 1.73 -30.02 18.57
CA ARG A 133 3.05 -29.39 18.60
C ARG A 133 3.06 -28.07 19.38
N TYR A 134 2.01 -27.26 19.23
CA TYR A 134 1.89 -25.95 19.86
C TYR A 134 0.62 -25.83 20.73
N PRO A 135 0.49 -26.64 21.81
CA PRO A 135 -0.74 -26.74 22.60
C PRO A 135 -1.10 -25.46 23.36
N TRP A 136 -0.17 -24.49 23.41
CA TRP A 136 -0.36 -23.18 24.01
C TRP A 136 -1.01 -22.15 23.07
N VAL A 137 -1.11 -22.43 21.77
CA VAL A 137 -1.81 -21.57 20.81
C VAL A 137 -3.31 -21.69 21.04
N THR A 138 -3.99 -20.56 21.10
CA THR A 138 -5.43 -20.49 21.46
C THR A 138 -6.30 -19.90 20.38
N HIS A 139 -5.75 -19.32 19.32
CA HIS A 139 -6.51 -18.65 18.26
C HIS A 139 -6.07 -19.18 16.91
N TYR A 140 -7.04 -19.56 16.09
CA TYR A 140 -6.80 -20.17 14.79
C TYR A 140 -7.72 -19.57 13.73
N THR A 141 -7.18 -19.43 12.52
CA THR A 141 -7.91 -19.16 11.28
C THR A 141 -7.54 -20.27 10.29
N PRO A 142 -8.15 -21.47 10.38
CA PRO A 142 -7.73 -22.60 9.55
C PRO A 142 -7.64 -22.26 8.06
N ILE A 143 -8.63 -21.53 7.53
CA ILE A 143 -8.65 -21.06 6.14
C ILE A 143 -9.03 -19.57 6.13
N ASN A 144 -8.24 -18.75 5.42
CA ASN A 144 -8.55 -17.34 5.18
C ASN A 144 -9.56 -17.17 4.04
N GLU A 145 -10.61 -16.39 4.28
CA GLU A 145 -11.61 -15.99 3.28
C GLU A 145 -12.08 -17.11 2.33
N PRO A 146 -12.74 -18.15 2.87
CA PRO A 146 -13.22 -19.27 2.06
C PRO A 146 -14.21 -18.86 0.96
N LEU A 147 -15.02 -17.80 1.14
CA LEU A 147 -15.93 -17.36 0.09
C LEU A 147 -15.18 -16.68 -1.06
N THR A 148 -14.23 -15.80 -0.76
CA THR A 148 -13.37 -15.18 -1.78
C THR A 148 -12.59 -16.23 -2.55
N THR A 149 -11.95 -17.17 -1.83
CA THR A 149 -11.15 -18.25 -2.41
C THR A 149 -11.99 -19.13 -3.33
N ALA A 150 -13.16 -19.58 -2.87
CA ALA A 150 -14.08 -20.37 -3.70
C ALA A 150 -14.54 -19.62 -4.97
N ARG A 151 -14.78 -18.31 -4.91
CA ARG A 151 -15.14 -17.50 -6.09
C ARG A 151 -13.98 -17.44 -7.08
N PHE A 152 -12.78 -17.12 -6.63
CA PHE A 152 -11.61 -16.99 -7.51
C PHE A 152 -11.17 -18.34 -8.09
N SER A 153 -11.30 -19.42 -7.33
CA SER A 153 -10.91 -20.76 -7.74
C SER A 153 -11.96 -21.50 -8.57
N GLY A 154 -13.24 -21.34 -8.24
CA GLY A 154 -14.34 -22.12 -8.83
C GLY A 154 -15.27 -21.35 -9.78
N MET A 155 -15.48 -20.05 -9.54
CA MET A 155 -16.39 -19.24 -10.36
C MET A 155 -15.65 -18.49 -11.47
N TYR A 156 -14.52 -17.85 -11.16
CA TYR A 156 -13.75 -17.04 -12.10
C TYR A 156 -12.56 -17.78 -12.70
N GLY A 157 -12.08 -18.82 -12.00
CA GLY A 157 -11.00 -19.69 -12.45
C GLY A 157 -9.64 -19.01 -12.53
N HIS A 158 -9.41 -17.99 -11.70
CA HIS A 158 -8.11 -17.32 -11.55
C HIS A 158 -7.11 -18.20 -10.83
N TRP A 159 -7.54 -18.89 -9.77
CA TRP A 159 -6.72 -19.77 -8.96
C TRP A 159 -7.12 -21.23 -9.15
N TYR A 160 -6.24 -22.15 -8.79
CA TYR A 160 -6.50 -23.59 -8.83
C TYR A 160 -7.74 -23.95 -7.99
N PRO A 161 -8.64 -24.85 -8.45
CA PRO A 161 -8.52 -25.72 -9.62
C PRO A 161 -9.01 -25.13 -10.95
N HIS A 162 -9.17 -23.81 -11.06
CA HIS A 162 -9.57 -23.11 -12.28
C HIS A 162 -10.97 -23.47 -12.80
N GLY A 163 -11.90 -23.75 -11.89
CA GLY A 163 -13.31 -23.87 -12.22
C GLY A 163 -13.86 -22.59 -12.83
N ARG A 164 -14.91 -22.72 -13.66
CA ARG A 164 -15.61 -21.59 -14.29
C ARG A 164 -17.11 -21.81 -14.27
N ASP A 165 -17.59 -22.39 -13.18
CA ASP A 165 -18.96 -22.86 -13.05
C ASP A 165 -19.43 -22.83 -11.59
N ASN A 166 -20.75 -22.79 -11.42
CA ASN A 166 -21.37 -22.65 -10.11
C ASN A 166 -21.16 -23.89 -9.21
N LEU A 167 -21.04 -25.09 -9.77
CA LEU A 167 -20.87 -26.31 -8.99
C LEU A 167 -19.47 -26.39 -8.39
N THR A 168 -18.44 -26.07 -9.17
CA THR A 168 -17.05 -26.02 -8.68
C THR A 168 -16.91 -24.97 -7.58
N PHE A 169 -17.53 -23.79 -7.74
CA PHE A 169 -17.63 -22.78 -6.68
C PHE A 169 -18.28 -23.33 -5.41
N ALA A 170 -19.48 -23.90 -5.52
CA ALA A 170 -20.23 -24.35 -4.35
C ALA A 170 -19.52 -25.50 -3.63
N ARG A 171 -18.89 -26.41 -4.39
CA ARG A 171 -18.07 -27.49 -3.83
C ARG A 171 -16.86 -26.95 -3.08
N ALA A 172 -16.10 -26.03 -3.67
CA ALA A 172 -14.95 -25.41 -3.01
C ALA A 172 -15.37 -24.78 -1.68
N LEU A 173 -16.44 -23.98 -1.68
CA LEU A 173 -16.94 -23.33 -0.49
C LEU A 173 -17.37 -24.31 0.62
N LEU A 174 -18.11 -25.36 0.27
CA LEU A 174 -18.56 -26.36 1.24
C LEU A 174 -17.39 -27.20 1.78
N VAL A 175 -16.46 -27.60 0.92
CA VAL A 175 -15.23 -28.31 1.33
C VAL A 175 -14.42 -27.44 2.29
N GLU A 176 -14.18 -26.17 1.96
CA GLU A 176 -13.45 -25.24 2.83
C GLU A 176 -14.16 -25.04 4.18
N CYS A 177 -15.47 -24.81 4.20
CA CYS A 177 -16.23 -24.65 5.44
C CYS A 177 -16.23 -25.94 6.29
N LYS A 178 -16.36 -27.12 5.67
CA LYS A 178 -16.24 -28.42 6.35
C LYS A 178 -14.82 -28.59 6.93
N ALA A 179 -13.80 -28.21 6.17
CA ALA A 179 -12.40 -28.30 6.58
C ALA A 179 -12.11 -27.41 7.80
N ILE A 180 -12.67 -26.20 7.86
CA ILE A 180 -12.59 -25.32 9.02
C ILE A 180 -13.20 -25.99 10.25
N ALA A 181 -14.41 -26.55 10.12
CA ALA A 181 -15.11 -27.19 11.22
C ALA A 181 -14.36 -28.41 11.77
N LEU A 182 -13.92 -29.32 10.89
CA LEU A 182 -13.15 -30.50 11.27
C LEU A 182 -11.78 -30.14 11.85
N SER A 183 -11.10 -29.14 11.30
CA SER A 183 -9.84 -28.63 11.85
C SER A 183 -10.02 -28.14 13.27
N MET A 184 -11.07 -27.34 13.53
CA MET A 184 -11.35 -26.83 14.87
C MET A 184 -11.78 -27.91 15.84
N GLN A 185 -12.50 -28.95 15.37
CA GLN A 185 -12.80 -30.12 16.20
C GLN A 185 -11.49 -30.81 16.63
N ALA A 186 -10.61 -31.13 15.68
CA ALA A 186 -9.35 -31.82 15.94
C ALA A 186 -8.40 -30.99 16.83
N ILE A 187 -8.34 -29.66 16.61
CA ILE A 187 -7.60 -28.73 17.46
C ILE A 187 -8.15 -28.75 18.89
N ARG A 188 -9.48 -28.74 19.08
CA ARG A 188 -10.12 -28.68 20.40
C ARG A 188 -10.02 -29.96 21.20
N GLU A 189 -9.82 -31.10 20.55
CA GLU A 189 -9.47 -32.36 21.23
C GLU A 189 -8.11 -32.25 21.95
N VAL A 190 -7.19 -31.43 21.43
CA VAL A 190 -5.87 -31.18 22.01
C VAL A 190 -5.91 -29.98 22.97
N ASN A 191 -6.50 -28.87 22.54
CA ASN A 191 -6.67 -27.66 23.33
C ASN A 191 -8.15 -27.24 23.37
N PRO A 192 -8.91 -27.63 24.41
CA PRO A 192 -10.33 -27.29 24.54
C PRO A 192 -10.63 -25.79 24.59
N ASN A 193 -9.63 -24.94 24.85
CA ASN A 193 -9.77 -23.48 24.90
C ASN A 193 -9.55 -22.81 23.54
N ALA A 194 -9.22 -23.56 22.48
CA ALA A 194 -8.96 -23.01 21.17
C ALA A 194 -10.20 -22.34 20.55
N GLN A 195 -10.02 -21.09 20.12
CA GLN A 195 -11.03 -20.25 19.49
C GLN A 195 -10.81 -20.17 17.99
N LEU A 196 -11.91 -20.31 17.25
CA LEU A 196 -11.95 -19.99 15.83
C LEU A 196 -12.07 -18.48 15.67
N LEU A 197 -11.13 -17.89 14.97
CA LEU A 197 -11.25 -16.58 14.37
C LEU A 197 -11.40 -16.79 12.87
N GLN A 198 -12.63 -16.67 12.36
CA GLN A 198 -12.88 -16.86 10.92
C GLN A 198 -12.93 -15.52 10.19
N THR A 199 -12.11 -15.38 9.15
CA THR A 199 -12.03 -14.18 8.32
C THR A 199 -12.86 -14.30 7.05
N GLU A 200 -13.40 -13.18 6.58
CA GLU A 200 -14.01 -13.05 5.25
C GLU A 200 -13.86 -11.61 4.71
N ASP A 201 -13.71 -11.45 3.39
CA ASP A 201 -13.82 -10.15 2.72
C ASP A 201 -15.29 -9.69 2.73
N LEU A 202 -15.53 -8.51 3.27
CA LEU A 202 -16.86 -7.93 3.38
C LEU A 202 -16.99 -6.71 2.46
N GLY A 203 -17.72 -6.93 1.38
CA GLY A 203 -18.18 -5.89 0.46
C GLY A 203 -19.67 -5.55 0.61
N LYS A 204 -20.16 -4.64 -0.22
CA LYS A 204 -21.58 -4.36 -0.41
C LYS A 204 -21.86 -4.04 -1.87
N THR A 205 -22.91 -4.63 -2.42
CA THR A 205 -23.33 -4.41 -3.80
C THR A 205 -24.49 -3.43 -3.81
N HIS A 206 -24.33 -2.36 -4.58
CA HIS A 206 -25.34 -1.36 -4.90
C HIS A 206 -25.78 -1.56 -6.35
N SER A 207 -26.90 -0.96 -6.74
CA SER A 207 -27.33 -1.03 -8.14
C SER A 207 -28.32 0.06 -8.51
N THR A 208 -28.60 0.15 -9.80
CA THR A 208 -29.83 0.77 -10.31
C THR A 208 -31.08 0.01 -9.83
N PRO A 209 -32.28 0.63 -9.91
CA PRO A 209 -33.53 -0.02 -9.51
C PRO A 209 -33.83 -1.31 -10.27
N LYS A 210 -33.47 -1.42 -11.55
CA LYS A 210 -33.73 -2.62 -12.36
C LYS A 210 -32.98 -3.85 -11.83
N LEU A 211 -31.77 -3.65 -11.31
CA LEU A 211 -30.87 -4.69 -10.86
C LEU A 211 -30.91 -4.92 -9.33
N ALA A 212 -31.86 -4.29 -8.62
CA ALA A 212 -32.00 -4.40 -7.17
C ALA A 212 -32.04 -5.87 -6.68
N TYR A 213 -32.72 -6.76 -7.42
CA TYR A 213 -32.78 -8.19 -7.10
C TYR A 213 -31.40 -8.86 -7.09
N GLN A 214 -30.49 -8.45 -8.00
CA GLN A 214 -29.15 -9.00 -8.09
C GLN A 214 -28.27 -8.43 -6.97
N ALA A 215 -28.38 -7.13 -6.70
CA ALA A 215 -27.67 -6.51 -5.57
C ALA A 215 -28.09 -7.12 -4.23
N GLU A 216 -29.40 -7.34 -4.01
CA GLU A 216 -29.93 -8.05 -2.84
C GLU A 216 -29.36 -9.47 -2.72
N PHE A 217 -29.34 -10.22 -3.83
CA PHE A 217 -28.73 -11.55 -3.87
C PHE A 217 -27.25 -11.52 -3.46
N GLU A 218 -26.45 -10.62 -4.03
CA GLU A 218 -25.02 -10.51 -3.69
C GLU A 218 -24.81 -10.09 -2.23
N ASN A 219 -25.68 -9.21 -1.72
CA ASN A 219 -25.65 -8.75 -0.33
C ASN A 219 -26.06 -9.82 0.70
N GLU A 220 -26.79 -10.86 0.27
CA GLU A 220 -26.97 -12.09 1.05
C GLU A 220 -25.79 -13.05 0.87
N ARG A 221 -25.30 -13.23 -0.36
CA ARG A 221 -24.21 -14.17 -0.68
C ARG A 221 -22.90 -13.83 0.03
N ARG A 222 -22.58 -12.55 0.25
CA ARG A 222 -21.37 -12.13 1.00
C ARG A 222 -21.26 -12.71 2.42
N TRP A 223 -22.36 -13.19 3.00
CA TRP A 223 -22.37 -13.81 4.33
C TRP A 223 -22.22 -15.34 4.30
N LEU A 224 -22.16 -15.95 3.12
CA LEU A 224 -22.45 -17.37 2.94
C LEU A 224 -21.50 -18.30 3.73
N SER A 225 -20.20 -18.07 3.73
CA SER A 225 -19.24 -18.87 4.52
C SER A 225 -19.50 -18.77 6.02
N LEU A 226 -19.71 -17.55 6.53
CA LEU A 226 -20.02 -17.30 7.93
C LEU A 226 -21.38 -17.87 8.34
N ASP A 227 -22.40 -17.79 7.49
CA ASP A 227 -23.71 -18.36 7.73
C ASP A 227 -23.70 -19.89 7.74
N LEU A 228 -22.91 -20.52 6.85
CA LEU A 228 -22.67 -21.96 6.86
C LEU A 228 -22.05 -22.39 8.19
N LEU A 229 -20.95 -21.75 8.60
CA LEU A 229 -20.27 -22.05 9.86
C LEU A 229 -21.14 -21.77 11.09
N CYS A 230 -22.00 -20.75 11.04
CA CYS A 230 -22.94 -20.43 12.11
C CYS A 230 -24.20 -21.31 12.12
N GLY A 231 -24.36 -22.25 11.18
CA GLY A 231 -25.54 -23.11 11.09
C GLY A 231 -26.83 -22.38 10.71
N ARG A 232 -26.72 -21.25 10.01
CA ARG A 232 -27.87 -20.42 9.60
C ARG A 232 -28.51 -20.88 8.30
N ILE A 233 -27.73 -21.52 7.42
CA ILE A 233 -28.21 -22.06 6.16
C ILE A 233 -29.06 -23.30 6.45
N ASN A 234 -30.35 -23.23 6.15
CA ASN A 234 -31.34 -24.30 6.34
C ASN A 234 -32.36 -24.24 5.17
N PRO A 235 -33.29 -25.19 5.01
CA PRO A 235 -34.22 -25.22 3.87
C PRO A 235 -35.07 -23.95 3.65
N THR A 236 -35.23 -23.11 4.68
CA THR A 236 -35.95 -21.83 4.57
C THR A 236 -35.06 -20.63 4.28
N HIS A 237 -33.74 -20.80 4.34
CA HIS A 237 -32.76 -19.74 4.06
C HIS A 237 -32.63 -19.51 2.55
N PRO A 238 -32.61 -18.25 2.05
CA PRO A 238 -32.53 -17.98 0.61
C PRO A 238 -31.36 -18.65 -0.11
N MET A 239 -30.20 -18.72 0.55
CA MET A 239 -29.00 -19.35 -0.02
C MET A 239 -29.07 -20.89 -0.11
N TRP A 240 -30.02 -21.55 0.55
CA TRP A 240 -30.22 -23.00 0.40
C TRP A 240 -30.66 -23.37 -1.01
N GLY A 241 -31.67 -22.66 -1.53
CA GLY A 241 -32.13 -22.81 -2.90
C GLY A 241 -31.02 -22.50 -3.90
N TYR A 242 -30.25 -21.44 -3.67
CA TYR A 242 -29.11 -21.09 -4.51
C TYR A 242 -28.03 -22.18 -4.58
N LEU A 243 -27.65 -22.76 -3.44
CA LEU A 243 -26.67 -23.86 -3.42
C LEU A 243 -27.19 -25.10 -4.17
N ARG A 244 -28.48 -25.39 -4.08
CA ARG A 244 -29.12 -26.42 -4.91
C ARG A 244 -29.08 -26.10 -6.40
N ASP A 245 -29.34 -24.85 -6.78
CA ASP A 245 -29.26 -24.39 -8.17
C ASP A 245 -27.83 -24.42 -8.72
N CYS A 246 -26.83 -24.32 -7.84
CA CYS A 246 -25.43 -24.57 -8.17
C CYS A 246 -25.12 -26.05 -8.42
N GLY A 247 -26.05 -26.97 -8.12
CA GLY A 247 -25.92 -28.40 -8.32
C GLY A 247 -25.52 -29.20 -7.09
N VAL A 248 -25.54 -28.60 -5.90
CA VAL A 248 -25.36 -29.33 -4.63
C VAL A 248 -26.65 -30.09 -4.29
N SER A 249 -26.54 -31.38 -3.99
CA SER A 249 -27.71 -32.18 -3.62
C SER A 249 -28.26 -31.79 -2.25
N GLU A 250 -29.56 -32.03 -2.04
CA GLU A 250 -30.20 -31.78 -0.75
C GLU A 250 -29.58 -32.62 0.37
N SER A 251 -29.19 -33.87 0.07
CA SER A 251 -28.47 -34.74 1.00
C SER A 251 -27.10 -34.18 1.40
N GLU A 252 -26.35 -33.57 0.48
CA GLU A 252 -25.06 -32.94 0.80
C GLU A 252 -25.25 -31.73 1.74
N LEU A 253 -26.28 -30.91 1.50
CA LEU A 253 -26.59 -29.77 2.36
C LEU A 253 -27.09 -30.21 3.74
N GLU A 254 -27.92 -31.25 3.81
CA GLU A 254 -28.39 -31.85 5.07
C GLU A 254 -27.25 -32.47 5.87
N GLU A 255 -26.31 -33.16 5.21
CA GLU A 255 -25.09 -33.65 5.86
C GLU A 255 -24.26 -32.48 6.39
N PHE A 256 -24.15 -31.40 5.61
CA PHE A 256 -23.36 -30.23 6.01
C PHE A 256 -23.84 -29.58 7.32
N LEU A 257 -25.13 -29.67 7.65
CA LEU A 257 -25.70 -29.15 8.90
C LEU A 257 -25.04 -29.75 10.16
N GLN A 258 -24.32 -30.87 10.04
CA GLN A 258 -23.58 -31.50 11.13
C GLN A 258 -22.24 -30.80 11.42
N TYR A 259 -21.70 -30.01 10.48
CA TYR A 259 -20.37 -29.40 10.56
C TYR A 259 -20.40 -27.90 10.92
N THR A 260 -21.34 -27.48 11.76
CA THR A 260 -21.37 -26.10 12.25
C THR A 260 -20.21 -25.82 13.20
N CYS A 261 -19.57 -24.67 13.05
CA CYS A 261 -18.50 -24.21 13.92
C CYS A 261 -18.56 -22.68 14.04
N PRO A 262 -19.52 -22.12 14.82
CA PRO A 262 -19.63 -20.69 14.98
C PRO A 262 -18.30 -20.09 15.48
N PRO A 263 -17.78 -19.03 14.84
CA PRO A 263 -16.54 -18.40 15.26
C PRO A 263 -16.63 -17.85 16.68
N GLY A 264 -15.54 -17.98 17.45
CA GLY A 264 -15.41 -17.27 18.72
C GLY A 264 -15.20 -15.76 18.50
N ILE A 265 -14.60 -15.40 17.36
CA ILE A 265 -14.43 -14.03 16.87
C ILE A 265 -14.68 -14.04 15.35
N ILE A 266 -15.52 -13.13 14.87
CA ILE A 266 -15.67 -12.89 13.42
C ILE A 266 -14.56 -11.93 12.98
N GLY A 267 -13.79 -12.30 11.96
CA GLY A 267 -12.81 -11.46 11.30
C GLY A 267 -13.39 -10.84 10.03
N ILE A 268 -13.29 -9.52 9.89
CA ILE A 268 -13.72 -8.79 8.71
C ILE A 268 -12.51 -8.22 7.99
N ASN A 269 -12.33 -8.60 6.74
CA ASN A 269 -11.42 -7.95 5.81
C ASN A 269 -12.25 -6.97 4.96
N HIS A 270 -11.75 -5.77 4.70
CA HIS A 270 -12.49 -4.80 3.91
C HIS A 270 -11.56 -3.86 3.14
N TYR A 271 -11.85 -3.71 1.85
CA TYR A 271 -11.13 -2.87 0.93
C TYR A 271 -12.09 -1.90 0.22
N LEU A 272 -11.59 -0.73 -0.19
CA LEU A 272 -12.41 0.29 -0.89
C LEU A 272 -13.09 -0.25 -2.16
N THR A 273 -12.47 -1.24 -2.81
CA THR A 273 -12.96 -1.89 -4.03
C THR A 273 -13.87 -3.09 -3.77
N SER A 274 -14.04 -3.51 -2.50
CA SER A 274 -14.96 -4.58 -2.12
C SER A 274 -16.44 -4.14 -2.28
N GLU A 275 -16.73 -2.84 -2.29
CA GLU A 275 -18.06 -2.34 -2.63
C GLU A 275 -18.24 -2.20 -4.15
N ARG A 276 -19.33 -2.76 -4.68
CA ARG A 276 -19.62 -2.88 -6.12
C ARG A 276 -20.89 -2.13 -6.49
N PHE A 277 -21.01 -1.70 -7.74
CA PHE A 277 -22.21 -1.11 -8.31
C PHE A 277 -22.58 -1.80 -9.61
N LEU A 278 -23.84 -2.22 -9.73
CA LEU A 278 -24.39 -2.87 -10.93
C LEU A 278 -25.28 -1.90 -11.71
N ASP A 279 -25.01 -1.76 -13.01
CA ASP A 279 -25.73 -0.81 -13.89
C ASP A 279 -26.06 -1.43 -15.26
N GLU A 280 -27.33 -1.33 -15.68
CA GLU A 280 -27.79 -1.79 -16.99
C GLU A 280 -27.35 -0.88 -18.15
N ASN A 281 -26.93 0.36 -17.89
CA ASN A 281 -26.51 1.34 -18.90
C ASN A 281 -25.05 1.12 -19.29
N LEU A 282 -24.79 0.02 -20.02
CA LEU A 282 -23.47 -0.47 -20.39
C LEU A 282 -22.60 0.59 -21.09
N GLU A 283 -23.20 1.49 -21.86
CA GLU A 283 -22.53 2.56 -22.61
C GLU A 283 -21.76 3.56 -21.72
N ASN A 284 -22.09 3.63 -20.42
CA ASN A 284 -21.40 4.48 -19.46
C ASN A 284 -20.05 3.89 -19.01
N TYR A 285 -19.78 2.61 -19.34
CA TYR A 285 -18.67 1.85 -18.77
C TYR A 285 -17.84 1.14 -19.85
N PRO A 286 -16.53 0.92 -19.60
CA PRO A 286 -15.69 0.14 -20.50
C PRO A 286 -16.19 -1.30 -20.69
N ALA A 287 -16.02 -1.84 -21.89
CA ALA A 287 -16.52 -3.17 -22.24
C ALA A 287 -16.02 -4.33 -21.36
N TRP A 288 -14.83 -4.20 -20.76
CA TRP A 288 -14.28 -5.21 -19.85
C TRP A 288 -15.00 -5.30 -18.49
N THR A 289 -15.82 -4.30 -18.15
CA THR A 289 -16.70 -4.31 -16.97
C THR A 289 -18.04 -4.97 -17.23
N HIS A 290 -18.38 -5.26 -18.48
CA HIS A 290 -19.69 -5.77 -18.88
C HIS A 290 -19.78 -7.27 -18.59
N GLY A 291 -20.86 -7.66 -17.92
CA GLY A 291 -21.19 -9.04 -17.59
C GLY A 291 -22.69 -9.27 -17.61
N GLY A 292 -23.12 -10.21 -16.78
CA GLY A 292 -24.53 -10.53 -16.59
C GLY A 292 -24.72 -11.79 -15.78
N ASN A 293 -25.96 -12.03 -15.35
CA ASN A 293 -26.38 -13.19 -14.55
C ASN A 293 -27.25 -14.18 -15.37
N GLY A 294 -27.27 -14.03 -16.69
CA GLY A 294 -28.15 -14.80 -17.59
C GLY A 294 -29.58 -14.27 -17.69
N ARG A 295 -30.02 -13.39 -16.78
CA ARG A 295 -31.32 -12.68 -16.84
C ARG A 295 -31.16 -11.27 -17.40
N ASP A 296 -30.21 -10.50 -16.88
CA ASP A 296 -29.88 -9.16 -17.34
C ASP A 296 -28.38 -9.06 -17.66
N LYS A 297 -28.04 -8.19 -18.61
CA LYS A 297 -26.67 -7.73 -18.82
C LYS A 297 -26.47 -6.42 -18.08
N TYR A 298 -25.30 -6.25 -17.47
CA TYR A 298 -24.96 -5.09 -16.68
C TYR A 298 -23.45 -4.91 -16.58
N ALA A 299 -23.01 -3.69 -16.29
CA ALA A 299 -21.65 -3.39 -15.89
C ALA A 299 -21.51 -3.66 -14.39
N ASP A 300 -20.39 -4.27 -13.98
CA ASP A 300 -19.98 -4.42 -12.59
C ASP A 300 -18.72 -3.57 -12.36
N VAL A 301 -18.87 -2.49 -11.58
CA VAL A 301 -17.78 -1.53 -11.30
C VAL A 301 -17.62 -1.29 -9.80
N GLU A 302 -16.46 -0.76 -9.41
CA GLU A 302 -16.23 -0.37 -8.02
C GLU A 302 -17.16 0.78 -7.63
N ALA A 303 -17.94 0.63 -6.57
CA ALA A 303 -18.90 1.65 -6.12
C ALA A 303 -18.23 3.00 -5.84
N VAL A 304 -16.98 2.98 -5.34
CA VAL A 304 -16.18 4.19 -5.07
C VAL A 304 -15.95 5.05 -6.32
N ARG A 305 -16.03 4.48 -7.52
CA ARG A 305 -15.78 5.14 -8.80
C ARG A 305 -17.03 5.73 -9.47
N VAL A 306 -18.22 5.48 -8.91
CA VAL A 306 -19.51 5.85 -9.52
C VAL A 306 -20.53 6.45 -8.55
N CYS A 307 -20.59 5.98 -7.30
CA CYS A 307 -21.60 6.43 -6.35
C CYS A 307 -21.35 7.89 -5.93
N ALA A 308 -22.29 8.79 -6.17
CA ALA A 308 -22.17 10.21 -5.89
C ALA A 308 -22.02 10.48 -4.39
N GLU A 309 -22.77 9.77 -3.55
CA GLU A 309 -22.79 9.93 -2.09
C GLU A 309 -21.61 9.25 -1.37
N GLY A 310 -20.73 8.57 -2.12
CA GLY A 310 -19.66 7.76 -1.58
C GLY A 310 -20.12 6.36 -1.17
N LEU A 311 -19.20 5.64 -0.52
CA LEU A 311 -19.38 4.25 -0.09
C LEU A 311 -20.35 4.11 1.10
N ALA A 312 -20.80 2.88 1.36
CA ALA A 312 -21.42 2.56 2.65
C ALA A 312 -20.38 2.64 3.78
N GLY A 313 -19.15 2.20 3.49
CA GLY A 313 -17.96 2.37 4.32
C GLY A 313 -17.88 1.43 5.52
N PRO A 314 -16.71 1.40 6.19
CA PRO A 314 -16.40 0.43 7.24
C PRO A 314 -17.40 0.49 8.40
N ARG A 315 -17.83 1.69 8.82
CA ARG A 315 -18.81 1.84 9.92
C ARG A 315 -20.13 1.10 9.64
N THR A 316 -20.65 1.17 8.42
CA THR A 316 -21.91 0.51 8.05
C THR A 316 -21.73 -1.00 8.02
N LEU A 317 -20.67 -1.49 7.38
CA LEU A 317 -20.43 -2.92 7.23
C LEU A 317 -20.15 -3.60 8.57
N LEU A 318 -19.33 -3.00 9.42
CA LEU A 318 -19.06 -3.52 10.76
C LEU A 318 -20.31 -3.51 11.65
N LYS A 319 -21.19 -2.51 11.49
CA LYS A 319 -22.49 -2.49 12.17
C LYS A 319 -23.38 -3.64 11.70
N GLU A 320 -23.48 -3.87 10.39
CA GLU A 320 -24.24 -4.99 9.81
C GLU A 320 -23.72 -6.34 10.34
N THR A 321 -22.40 -6.53 10.45
CA THR A 321 -21.80 -7.73 11.06
C THR A 321 -22.25 -7.92 12.50
N TRP A 322 -22.15 -6.86 13.33
CA TRP A 322 -22.58 -6.90 14.72
C TRP A 322 -24.08 -7.19 14.86
N GLU A 323 -24.90 -6.57 14.02
CA GLU A 323 -26.36 -6.76 14.00
C GLU A 323 -26.74 -8.17 13.57
N ARG A 324 -26.07 -8.72 12.55
CA ARG A 324 -26.34 -10.06 12.04
C ARG A 324 -26.01 -11.13 13.05
N TYR A 325 -24.81 -11.11 13.66
CA TYR A 325 -24.31 -12.25 14.43
C TYR A 325 -24.33 -12.08 15.94
N LYS A 326 -24.20 -10.86 16.47
CA LYS A 326 -24.07 -10.59 17.92
C LYS A 326 -22.93 -11.38 18.58
N LEU A 327 -21.86 -11.62 17.82
CA LEU A 327 -20.62 -12.25 18.28
C LEU A 327 -19.50 -11.20 18.37
N PRO A 328 -18.46 -11.43 19.18
CA PRO A 328 -17.25 -10.62 19.15
C PRO A 328 -16.67 -10.58 17.73
N PHE A 329 -16.14 -9.44 17.31
CA PHE A 329 -15.53 -9.32 15.99
C PHE A 329 -14.30 -8.43 15.99
N ALA A 330 -13.48 -8.55 14.95
CA ALA A 330 -12.31 -7.74 14.70
C ALA A 330 -12.21 -7.41 13.21
N VAL A 331 -11.60 -6.28 12.89
CA VAL A 331 -11.16 -6.03 11.51
C VAL A 331 -9.83 -6.72 11.34
N THR A 332 -9.76 -7.74 10.49
CA THR A 332 -8.61 -8.64 10.39
C THR A 332 -7.59 -8.29 9.34
N GLU A 333 -7.94 -7.42 8.40
CA GLU A 333 -7.02 -6.82 7.42
C GLU A 333 -7.43 -5.38 7.12
N VAL A 334 -6.47 -4.47 7.21
CA VAL A 334 -6.61 -3.06 6.81
C VAL A 334 -5.39 -2.66 6.02
N HIS A 335 -5.51 -2.70 4.69
CA HIS A 335 -4.50 -2.24 3.74
C HIS A 335 -5.11 -1.33 2.69
N LEU A 336 -4.28 -0.47 2.12
CA LEU A 336 -4.61 0.27 0.93
C LEU A 336 -3.38 0.39 0.04
N SER A 337 -3.46 -0.14 -1.18
CA SER A 337 -2.46 0.04 -2.23
C SER A 337 -2.52 1.49 -2.74
N CYS A 338 -1.80 2.39 -2.07
CA CYS A 338 -1.79 3.81 -2.37
C CYS A 338 -0.58 4.52 -1.74
N THR A 339 -0.53 5.84 -1.88
CA THR A 339 0.49 6.70 -1.28
C THR A 339 0.39 6.73 0.25
N ARG A 340 1.47 7.15 0.90
CA ARG A 340 1.61 7.06 2.36
C ARG A 340 0.49 7.75 3.14
N GLU A 341 0.09 8.95 2.73
CA GLU A 341 -1.01 9.70 3.35
C GLU A 341 -2.36 8.99 3.22
N GLU A 342 -2.63 8.34 2.10
CA GLU A 342 -3.87 7.62 1.87
C GLU A 342 -3.92 6.33 2.71
N GLN A 343 -2.78 5.66 2.90
CA GLN A 343 -2.66 4.54 3.84
C GLN A 343 -2.94 4.96 5.29
N LEU A 344 -2.41 6.11 5.72
CA LEU A 344 -2.69 6.68 7.05
C LEU A 344 -4.17 7.04 7.22
N ARG A 345 -4.77 7.68 6.20
CA ARG A 345 -6.20 8.05 6.20
C ARG A 345 -7.08 6.81 6.30
N TRP A 346 -6.75 5.73 5.57
CA TRP A 346 -7.54 4.51 5.55
C TRP A 346 -7.51 3.80 6.91
N LEU A 347 -6.31 3.61 7.47
CA LEU A 347 -6.17 3.04 8.80
C LEU A 347 -6.92 3.88 9.85
N ASN A 348 -6.85 5.21 9.75
CA ASN A 348 -7.51 6.11 10.69
C ASN A 348 -9.04 6.02 10.58
N GLU A 349 -9.58 5.95 9.37
CA GLU A 349 -11.02 5.81 9.13
C GLU A 349 -11.56 4.49 9.69
N VAL A 350 -10.90 3.37 9.42
CA VAL A 350 -11.30 2.07 9.93
C VAL A 350 -11.17 2.00 11.46
N TRP A 351 -10.09 2.54 12.02
CA TRP A 351 -9.91 2.63 13.47
C TRP A 351 -11.03 3.43 14.15
N ASN A 352 -11.36 4.61 13.61
CA ASN A 352 -12.41 5.46 14.16
C ASN A 352 -13.78 4.78 14.04
N ALA A 353 -14.08 4.12 12.91
CA ALA A 353 -15.31 3.35 12.75
C ALA A 353 -15.45 2.22 13.77
N ALA A 354 -14.37 1.47 14.02
CA ALA A 354 -14.33 0.42 15.04
C ALA A 354 -14.52 0.98 16.44
N GLN A 355 -13.84 2.08 16.79
CA GLN A 355 -13.96 2.74 18.09
C GLN A 355 -15.38 3.29 18.32
N GLU A 356 -15.97 3.96 17.33
CA GLU A 356 -17.33 4.50 17.42
C GLU A 356 -18.39 3.42 17.67
N LEU A 357 -18.29 2.28 16.98
CA LEU A 357 -19.22 1.16 17.19
C LEU A 357 -19.04 0.54 18.56
N ARG A 358 -17.80 0.48 19.04
CA ARG A 358 -17.48 0.00 20.37
C ARG A 358 -18.09 0.90 21.44
N ASP A 359 -17.99 2.22 21.28
CA ASP A 359 -18.61 3.21 22.17
C ASP A 359 -20.16 3.11 22.14
N GLN A 360 -20.74 2.57 21.06
CA GLN A 360 -22.17 2.24 20.93
C GLN A 360 -22.54 0.83 21.46
N GLY A 361 -21.59 0.10 22.05
CA GLY A 361 -21.81 -1.19 22.69
C GLY A 361 -21.58 -2.43 21.81
N ALA A 362 -21.03 -2.27 20.61
CA ALA A 362 -20.57 -3.40 19.81
C ALA A 362 -19.29 -4.02 20.40
N ASP A 363 -19.13 -5.34 20.29
CA ASP A 363 -17.96 -6.04 20.83
C ASP A 363 -16.80 -6.12 19.81
N VAL A 364 -16.23 -4.96 19.50
CA VAL A 364 -15.07 -4.83 18.60
C VAL A 364 -13.78 -5.05 19.37
N ARG A 365 -13.03 -6.11 19.01
CA ARG A 365 -11.84 -6.55 19.75
C ARG A 365 -10.55 -5.91 19.24
N ALA A 366 -10.41 -5.79 17.92
CA ALA A 366 -9.18 -5.28 17.33
C ALA A 366 -9.37 -4.73 15.92
N VAL A 367 -8.36 -3.97 15.50
CA VAL A 367 -8.07 -3.64 14.11
C VAL A 367 -6.68 -4.15 13.79
N THR A 368 -6.56 -4.99 12.77
CA THR A 368 -5.29 -5.56 12.33
C THR A 368 -4.66 -4.70 11.25
N VAL A 369 -3.44 -4.22 11.49
CA VAL A 369 -2.65 -3.60 10.43
C VAL A 369 -2.05 -4.68 9.54
N TRP A 370 -2.47 -4.67 8.27
CA TRP A 370 -2.05 -5.62 7.26
C TRP A 370 -1.68 -4.87 5.98
N ALA A 371 -0.69 -5.26 5.20
CA ALA A 371 0.37 -6.19 5.58
C ALA A 371 1.54 -5.44 6.27
N LEU A 372 2.17 -6.09 7.26
CA LEU A 372 3.37 -5.56 7.92
C LEU A 372 4.50 -5.28 6.93
N LEU A 373 4.79 -6.23 6.04
CA LEU A 373 5.90 -6.16 5.09
C LEU A 373 5.48 -5.73 3.67
N GLY A 374 4.23 -5.30 3.52
CA GLY A 374 3.63 -5.05 2.22
C GLY A 374 3.25 -6.34 1.49
N SER A 375 2.92 -6.21 0.21
CA SER A 375 2.40 -7.30 -0.62
C SER A 375 2.95 -7.21 -2.06
N TYR A 376 2.94 -8.33 -2.79
CA TYR A 376 3.39 -8.38 -4.17
C TYR A 376 2.29 -8.90 -5.11
N ASP A 377 2.13 -8.20 -6.25
CA ASP A 377 1.31 -8.60 -7.42
C ASP A 377 -0.20 -8.79 -7.17
N TRP A 378 -0.73 -8.27 -6.07
CA TRP A 378 -2.18 -8.24 -5.80
C TRP A 378 -2.96 -7.38 -6.78
N ASN A 379 -2.33 -6.40 -7.42
CA ASN A 379 -2.88 -5.69 -8.58
C ASN A 379 -3.26 -6.62 -9.75
N SER A 380 -2.80 -7.87 -9.72
CA SER A 380 -3.16 -8.93 -10.66
C SER A 380 -3.86 -10.12 -9.99
N LEU A 381 -4.37 -9.95 -8.76
CA LEU A 381 -4.94 -11.03 -7.94
C LEU A 381 -3.95 -12.20 -7.73
N VAL A 382 -2.65 -11.90 -7.65
CA VAL A 382 -1.58 -12.90 -7.54
C VAL A 382 -1.69 -13.97 -8.64
N THR A 383 -2.06 -13.57 -9.86
CA THR A 383 -2.14 -14.50 -11.01
C THR A 383 -0.84 -14.58 -11.80
N ARG A 384 0.12 -13.70 -11.50
CA ARG A 384 1.42 -13.61 -12.17
C ARG A 384 2.48 -13.03 -11.25
N SER A 385 3.72 -13.31 -11.58
CA SER A 385 4.91 -12.80 -10.89
C SER A 385 5.48 -11.60 -11.67
N ALA A 386 4.89 -10.41 -11.51
CA ALA A 386 5.32 -9.19 -12.20
C ALA A 386 6.24 -8.29 -11.35
N GLY A 387 6.34 -8.56 -10.04
CA GLY A 387 7.19 -7.80 -9.11
C GLY A 387 6.60 -6.44 -8.72
N TYR A 388 5.29 -6.24 -8.89
CA TYR A 388 4.61 -5.03 -8.42
C TYR A 388 4.53 -5.08 -6.89
N TYR A 389 5.20 -4.14 -6.21
CA TYR A 389 5.29 -4.10 -4.76
C TYR A 389 4.43 -2.98 -4.16
N GLU A 390 3.64 -3.33 -3.15
CA GLU A 390 2.82 -2.41 -2.36
C GLU A 390 3.41 -2.29 -0.96
N SER A 391 3.84 -1.09 -0.56
CA SER A 391 4.53 -0.91 0.74
C SER A 391 3.59 -1.09 1.94
N GLY A 392 4.07 -1.78 2.97
CA GLY A 392 3.33 -2.00 4.22
C GLY A 392 3.71 -1.04 5.35
N VAL A 393 3.58 -1.54 6.58
CA VAL A 393 4.12 -0.88 7.79
C VAL A 393 5.64 -0.73 7.72
N PHE A 394 6.29 -1.66 7.03
CA PHE A 394 7.68 -1.61 6.63
C PHE A 394 7.79 -1.63 5.10
N ASP A 395 8.69 -0.81 4.57
CA ASP A 395 9.06 -0.77 3.15
C ASP A 395 10.27 -1.68 2.91
N LEU A 396 10.17 -2.56 1.92
CA LEU A 396 11.18 -3.57 1.61
C LEU A 396 12.18 -3.17 0.52
N ARG A 397 12.09 -1.94 -0.02
CA ARG A 397 13.01 -1.50 -1.09
C ARG A 397 14.39 -1.10 -0.59
N SER A 398 14.71 -1.40 0.67
CA SER A 398 15.99 -1.11 1.32
C SER A 398 16.65 -2.42 1.76
N SER A 399 17.94 -2.41 2.08
CA SER A 399 18.68 -3.62 2.51
C SER A 399 18.11 -4.27 3.79
N ARG A 400 17.36 -3.50 4.59
CA ARG A 400 16.58 -3.96 5.73
C ARG A 400 15.18 -3.33 5.66
N PRO A 401 14.15 -3.98 6.21
CA PRO A 401 12.81 -3.38 6.28
C PRO A 401 12.85 -1.99 6.95
N ARG A 402 12.39 -0.97 6.25
CA ARG A 402 12.40 0.43 6.71
C ARG A 402 11.04 0.82 7.24
N GLN A 403 10.97 1.39 8.43
CA GLN A 403 9.70 1.83 9.00
C GLN A 403 9.05 2.92 8.13
N THR A 404 7.74 2.81 7.96
CA THR A 404 6.94 3.83 7.29
C THR A 404 6.18 4.68 8.30
N ALA A 405 5.52 5.75 7.84
CA ALA A 405 4.68 6.58 8.71
C ALA A 405 3.57 5.78 9.42
N ILE A 406 3.15 4.65 8.83
CA ILE A 406 2.18 3.74 9.44
C ILE A 406 2.75 3.12 10.72
N ALA A 407 4.04 2.78 10.78
CA ALA A 407 4.68 2.24 11.97
C ALA A 407 4.56 3.20 13.16
N LYS A 408 4.73 4.51 12.91
CA LYS A 408 4.48 5.53 13.94
C LYS A 408 3.01 5.53 14.37
N MET A 409 2.08 5.52 13.43
CA MET A 409 0.65 5.52 13.74
C MET A 409 0.25 4.29 14.56
N VAL A 410 0.79 3.11 14.22
CA VAL A 410 0.59 1.87 14.99
C VAL A 410 1.07 2.05 16.43
N ARG A 411 2.28 2.60 16.65
CA ARG A 411 2.79 2.87 18.00
C ARG A 411 1.93 3.86 18.78
N ASP A 412 1.45 4.90 18.13
CA ASP A 412 0.53 5.86 18.76
C ASP A 412 -0.74 5.12 19.23
N LEU A 413 -1.34 4.30 18.37
CA LEU A 413 -2.55 3.52 18.68
C LEU A 413 -2.33 2.47 19.77
N THR A 414 -1.24 1.70 19.73
CA THR A 414 -0.94 0.65 20.73
C THR A 414 -0.69 1.23 22.12
N THR A 415 -0.20 2.47 22.19
CA THR A 415 0.03 3.19 23.46
C THR A 415 -1.15 4.06 23.91
N GLY A 416 -2.27 4.02 23.17
CA GLY A 416 -3.49 4.79 23.48
C GLY A 416 -3.42 6.27 23.12
N HIS A 417 -2.38 6.71 22.40
CA HIS A 417 -2.29 8.05 21.86
C HIS A 417 -3.13 8.17 20.59
N LYS A 418 -3.82 9.30 20.43
CA LYS A 418 -4.53 9.60 19.19
C LYS A 418 -3.51 10.00 18.11
N PRO A 419 -3.51 9.36 16.93
CA PRO A 419 -2.68 9.79 15.81
C PRO A 419 -2.92 11.26 15.49
N ASN A 420 -1.85 12.05 15.43
CA ASN A 420 -1.91 13.48 15.15
C ASN A 420 -0.92 13.83 14.04
N HIS A 421 -1.43 13.83 12.81
CA HIS A 421 -0.67 14.25 11.62
C HIS A 421 -1.57 15.14 10.73
N PRO A 422 -1.10 16.30 10.25
CA PRO A 422 -1.91 17.20 9.40
C PRO A 422 -2.49 16.54 8.14
N LEU A 423 -1.86 15.48 7.65
CA LEU A 423 -2.36 14.70 6.51
C LEU A 423 -3.73 14.04 6.78
N LEU A 424 -4.07 13.80 8.05
CA LEU A 424 -5.37 13.26 8.46
C LEU A 424 -6.47 14.32 8.47
N ASP A 425 -6.15 15.60 8.34
CA ASP A 425 -7.13 16.69 8.29
C ASP A 425 -7.88 16.71 6.95
N THR A 426 -7.25 16.20 5.89
CA THR A 426 -7.85 16.06 4.55
C THR A 426 -8.45 14.66 4.40
N PRO A 427 -9.66 14.54 3.83
CA PRO A 427 -10.28 13.24 3.61
C PRO A 427 -9.50 12.39 2.59
N GLY A 428 -9.61 11.07 2.72
CA GLY A 428 -9.06 10.13 1.75
C GLY A 428 -9.62 10.33 0.35
N TRP A 429 -8.89 9.91 -0.67
CA TRP A 429 -9.31 10.08 -2.07
C TRP A 429 -10.71 9.51 -2.35
N TRP A 430 -11.12 8.47 -1.63
CA TRP A 430 -12.44 7.84 -1.75
C TRP A 430 -13.62 8.71 -1.28
N HIS A 431 -13.34 9.86 -0.64
CA HIS A 431 -14.35 10.86 -0.27
C HIS A 431 -14.26 12.13 -1.13
N ARG A 432 -13.23 12.27 -1.98
CA ARG A 432 -13.03 13.42 -2.86
C ARG A 432 -13.68 13.20 -4.21
N GLU A 433 -14.11 14.25 -4.90
CA GLU A 433 -14.83 14.12 -6.18
C GLU A 433 -13.97 13.50 -7.29
N GLU A 434 -12.64 13.68 -7.24
CA GLU A 434 -11.72 13.16 -8.27
C GLU A 434 -11.68 11.63 -8.33
N ARG A 435 -12.32 10.93 -7.39
CA ARG A 435 -12.46 9.48 -7.42
C ARG A 435 -13.37 8.97 -8.53
N LEU A 436 -14.32 9.78 -8.99
CA LEU A 436 -15.36 9.41 -9.93
C LEU A 436 -14.73 9.25 -11.32
N LEU A 437 -14.69 8.02 -11.82
CA LEU A 437 -14.17 7.70 -13.16
C LEU A 437 -15.28 7.52 -14.19
N TYR A 438 -16.53 7.37 -13.71
CA TYR A 438 -17.73 7.17 -14.52
C TYR A 438 -18.77 8.24 -14.19
N PRO A 439 -19.82 8.43 -15.02
CA PRO A 439 -20.93 9.33 -14.69
C PRO A 439 -21.49 9.01 -13.30
N ALA A 440 -21.60 10.03 -12.44
CA ALA A 440 -22.02 9.83 -11.07
C ALA A 440 -23.48 9.36 -10.98
N VAL A 441 -23.74 8.33 -10.17
CA VAL A 441 -25.09 7.78 -9.93
C VAL A 441 -25.43 7.87 -8.45
N SER A 442 -26.71 8.11 -8.13
CA SER A 442 -27.19 8.09 -6.76
C SER A 442 -27.36 6.65 -6.28
N CYS A 443 -26.60 6.25 -5.27
CA CYS A 443 -26.61 4.88 -4.73
C CYS A 443 -27.40 4.76 -3.42
N ARG A 444 -27.96 5.86 -2.89
CA ARG A 444 -28.73 5.87 -1.64
C ARG A 444 -30.21 6.15 -1.90
N VAL A 445 -31.08 5.46 -1.16
CA VAL A 445 -32.54 5.71 -1.13
C VAL A 445 -32.89 6.91 -0.21
N SER A 446 -31.94 7.37 0.60
CA SER A 446 -32.10 8.50 1.54
C SER A 446 -31.24 9.69 1.14
N PRO A 447 -31.66 10.93 1.46
CA PRO A 447 -30.99 12.14 0.99
C PRO A 447 -29.52 12.16 1.43
N PRO A 448 -28.65 12.80 0.62
CA PRO A 448 -27.21 12.81 0.87
C PRO A 448 -26.92 13.37 2.27
N SER A 449 -26.06 12.68 3.00
CA SER A 449 -25.29 13.35 4.05
C SER A 449 -24.47 14.45 3.35
N LEU A 450 -24.52 15.67 3.89
CA LEU A 450 -23.80 16.82 3.34
C LEU A 450 -22.37 16.43 2.94
N PRO A 451 -21.85 16.94 1.80
CA PRO A 451 -20.47 16.71 1.42
C PRO A 451 -19.58 17.07 2.60
N PHE A 452 -18.58 16.21 2.87
CA PHE A 452 -17.55 16.51 3.86
C PHE A 452 -16.86 17.82 3.43
N SER A 453 -17.26 18.96 4.01
CA SER A 453 -16.49 20.19 3.88
C SER A 453 -15.28 20.04 4.80
N SER A 454 -14.18 19.54 4.27
CA SER A 454 -12.94 19.51 5.01
C SER A 454 -12.49 20.97 5.20
N PRO A 455 -12.32 21.44 6.44
CA PRO A 455 -11.65 22.72 6.64
C PRO A 455 -10.24 22.60 6.03
N ALA A 456 -9.79 23.64 5.32
CA ALA A 456 -8.40 23.70 4.88
C ALA A 456 -7.50 23.44 6.10
N SER A 457 -6.58 22.48 6.00
CA SER A 457 -5.66 22.19 7.12
C SER A 457 -4.94 23.48 7.51
N ASN A 458 -4.95 23.80 8.80
CA ASN A 458 -4.29 24.99 9.33
C ASN A 458 -2.75 24.86 9.33
N ARG A 459 -2.20 23.73 8.84
CA ARG A 459 -0.77 23.44 8.78
C ARG A 459 -0.44 22.87 7.40
N PRO A 460 -0.09 23.70 6.39
CA PRO A 460 0.25 23.21 5.06
C PRO A 460 1.70 22.68 4.98
N LEU A 461 2.03 22.00 3.88
CA LEU A 461 3.40 21.82 3.41
C LEU A 461 3.85 23.11 2.70
N ALA A 462 4.87 23.80 3.21
CA ALA A 462 5.41 24.97 2.52
C ALA A 462 6.38 24.52 1.41
N ILE A 463 6.22 25.03 0.18
CA ILE A 463 7.08 24.69 -0.95
C ILE A 463 7.72 25.98 -1.45
N VAL A 464 9.05 26.05 -1.42
CA VAL A 464 9.82 27.21 -1.89
C VAL A 464 10.33 26.95 -3.30
N GLY A 465 10.30 27.97 -4.16
CA GLY A 465 10.78 27.85 -5.54
C GLY A 465 9.65 27.76 -6.57
N ALA A 466 8.58 28.55 -6.36
CA ALA A 466 7.38 28.57 -7.20
C ALA A 466 7.60 28.75 -8.71
N THR A 467 8.73 29.30 -9.13
CA THR A 467 9.06 29.53 -10.55
C THR A 467 9.87 28.39 -11.18
N GLY A 468 10.33 27.42 -10.39
CA GLY A 468 11.18 26.32 -10.85
C GLY A 468 10.39 25.05 -11.17
N THR A 469 10.98 24.17 -11.98
CA THR A 469 10.41 22.87 -12.37
C THR A 469 10.02 22.02 -11.16
N LEU A 470 10.93 21.90 -10.18
CA LEU A 470 10.72 21.05 -9.02
C LEU A 470 9.63 21.61 -8.07
N GLY A 471 9.60 22.92 -7.83
CA GLY A 471 8.57 23.54 -6.98
C GLY A 471 7.15 23.35 -7.55
N ASN A 472 6.99 23.52 -8.87
CA ASN A 472 5.71 23.25 -9.55
C ASN A 472 5.34 21.76 -9.55
N ALA A 473 6.32 20.87 -9.70
CA ALA A 473 6.12 19.43 -9.63
C ALA A 473 5.62 18.99 -8.24
N PHE A 474 6.20 19.50 -7.16
CA PHE A 474 5.72 19.28 -5.79
C PHE A 474 4.29 19.79 -5.60
N ALA A 475 3.99 21.02 -6.02
CA ALA A 475 2.64 21.58 -5.91
C ALA A 475 1.60 20.72 -6.66
N ARG A 476 1.92 20.31 -7.90
CA ARG A 476 1.07 19.43 -8.70
C ARG A 476 0.81 18.09 -8.01
N LEU A 477 1.85 17.42 -7.52
CA LEU A 477 1.69 16.13 -6.88
C LEU A 477 1.06 16.22 -5.49
N CYS A 478 1.27 17.31 -4.75
CA CYS A 478 0.51 17.58 -3.53
C CYS A 478 -0.99 17.71 -3.83
N GLN A 479 -1.37 18.41 -4.90
CA GLN A 479 -2.77 18.50 -5.33
C GLN A 479 -3.36 17.10 -5.62
N VAL A 480 -2.67 16.28 -6.44
CA VAL A 480 -3.11 14.92 -6.78
C VAL A 480 -3.26 14.06 -5.50
N ARG A 481 -2.26 14.12 -4.62
CA ARG A 481 -2.20 13.37 -3.35
C ARG A 481 -3.10 13.91 -2.24
N GLY A 482 -3.80 15.03 -2.47
CA GLY A 482 -4.61 15.68 -1.46
C GLY A 482 -3.79 16.12 -0.24
N ILE A 483 -2.56 16.58 -0.44
CA ILE A 483 -1.70 17.14 0.60
C ILE A 483 -1.90 18.65 0.58
N SER A 484 -2.39 19.23 1.69
CA SER A 484 -2.49 20.69 1.81
C SER A 484 -1.10 21.33 1.70
N TYR A 485 -0.93 22.30 0.80
CA TYR A 485 0.35 22.94 0.53
C TYR A 485 0.22 24.45 0.30
N CYS A 486 1.34 25.16 0.45
CA CYS A 486 1.49 26.57 0.10
C CYS A 486 2.74 26.74 -0.78
N LEU A 487 2.55 27.14 -2.04
CA LEU A 487 3.65 27.36 -2.99
C LEU A 487 4.12 28.83 -2.92
N LEU A 488 5.35 29.02 -2.44
CA LEU A 488 5.92 30.32 -2.11
C LEU A 488 6.86 30.82 -3.20
N ARG A 489 6.64 32.08 -3.61
CA ARG A 489 7.56 32.84 -4.46
C ARG A 489 8.62 33.49 -3.57
N ARG A 490 9.71 33.96 -4.20
CA ARG A 490 10.79 34.66 -3.50
C ARG A 490 10.32 35.89 -2.70
N GLN A 491 9.32 36.60 -3.21
CA GLN A 491 8.73 37.76 -2.51
C GLN A 491 7.94 37.37 -1.25
N ASP A 492 7.44 36.14 -1.18
CA ASP A 492 6.68 35.63 -0.05
C ASP A 492 7.65 35.09 1.02
N MET A 493 8.72 34.42 0.59
CA MET A 493 9.80 33.97 1.44
C MET A 493 11.15 33.94 0.69
N ASP A 494 12.02 34.92 0.98
CA ASP A 494 13.40 34.91 0.47
C ASP A 494 14.28 34.11 1.44
N ILE A 495 14.73 32.93 1.00
CA ILE A 495 15.54 32.02 1.82
C ILE A 495 16.89 32.62 2.22
N ALA A 496 17.39 33.63 1.51
CA ALA A 496 18.62 34.34 1.86
C ALA A 496 18.40 35.45 2.91
N ASN A 497 17.16 35.65 3.39
CA ASN A 497 16.81 36.65 4.40
C ASN A 497 16.20 35.98 5.65
N PRO A 498 16.95 35.89 6.77
CA PRO A 498 16.47 35.25 7.99
C PRO A 498 15.16 35.82 8.56
N ALA A 499 14.93 37.13 8.43
CA ALA A 499 13.69 37.77 8.91
C ALA A 499 12.49 37.37 8.04
N SER A 500 12.69 37.27 6.72
CA SER A 500 11.65 36.82 5.79
C SER A 500 11.24 35.37 6.05
N VAL A 501 12.21 34.48 6.27
CA VAL A 501 11.96 33.07 6.59
C VAL A 501 11.20 32.93 7.91
N ASN A 502 11.67 33.58 8.98
CA ASN A 502 11.01 33.49 10.28
C ASN A 502 9.58 34.01 10.26
N LYS A 503 9.33 35.11 9.54
CA LYS A 503 7.97 35.64 9.35
C LYS A 503 7.06 34.62 8.67
N ALA A 504 7.50 34.05 7.55
CA ALA A 504 6.70 33.09 6.80
C ALA A 504 6.40 31.81 7.60
N LEU A 505 7.38 31.26 8.32
CA LEU A 505 7.17 30.08 9.18
C LEU A 505 6.21 30.39 10.34
N ALA A 506 6.33 31.57 10.96
CA ALA A 506 5.44 32.00 12.03
C ALA A 506 3.98 32.16 11.55
N GLU A 507 3.77 32.73 10.37
CA GLU A 507 2.44 32.97 9.80
C GLU A 507 1.78 31.69 9.27
N LEU A 508 2.54 30.83 8.58
CA LEU A 508 2.01 29.63 7.92
C LEU A 508 1.89 28.42 8.86
N GLN A 509 2.71 28.35 9.93
CA GLN A 509 2.84 27.20 10.82
C GLN A 509 2.91 25.84 10.06
N PRO A 510 3.78 25.71 9.04
CA PRO A 510 3.80 24.52 8.21
C PRO A 510 4.33 23.31 8.98
N TRP A 511 3.86 22.10 8.64
CA TRP A 511 4.42 20.88 9.24
C TRP A 511 5.76 20.48 8.64
N ALA A 512 6.02 20.91 7.40
CA ALA A 512 7.29 20.72 6.72
C ALA A 512 7.53 21.83 5.67
N VAL A 513 8.78 21.97 5.27
CA VAL A 513 9.22 22.81 4.14
C VAL A 513 9.92 21.95 3.10
N VAL A 514 9.57 22.13 1.83
CA VAL A 514 10.35 21.66 0.67
C VAL A 514 11.11 22.84 0.08
N ASN A 515 12.43 22.82 0.16
CA ASN A 515 13.29 23.80 -0.49
C ASN A 515 13.63 23.36 -1.92
N ALA A 516 12.80 23.76 -2.88
CA ALA A 516 13.06 23.60 -4.31
C ALA A 516 13.61 24.88 -4.97
N ALA A 517 14.06 25.86 -4.18
CA ALA A 517 14.74 27.05 -4.67
C ALA A 517 16.24 26.77 -4.86
N GLY A 518 16.84 27.42 -5.87
CA GLY A 518 18.26 27.25 -6.15
C GLY A 518 18.70 27.91 -7.45
N TYR A 519 19.99 28.14 -7.57
CA TYR A 519 20.68 28.49 -8.81
C TYR A 519 21.01 27.20 -9.56
N VAL A 520 20.51 27.02 -10.79
CA VAL A 520 20.59 25.72 -11.53
C VAL A 520 21.40 25.77 -12.83
N ARG A 521 21.82 26.96 -13.28
CA ARG A 521 22.52 27.14 -14.56
C ARG A 521 24.01 26.85 -14.41
N VAL A 522 24.41 25.60 -14.61
CA VAL A 522 25.75 25.10 -14.24
C VAL A 522 26.90 25.91 -14.89
N ASP A 523 26.80 26.26 -16.18
CA ASP A 523 27.83 27.07 -16.85
C ASP A 523 27.84 28.54 -16.41
N ASP A 524 26.67 29.11 -16.10
CA ASP A 524 26.60 30.50 -15.62
C ASP A 524 27.17 30.62 -14.19
N ALA A 525 27.15 29.55 -13.41
CA ALA A 525 27.71 29.54 -12.06
C ALA A 525 29.23 29.85 -12.04
N GLU A 526 29.97 29.52 -13.10
CA GLU A 526 31.39 29.88 -13.24
C GLU A 526 31.60 31.38 -13.42
N ARG A 527 30.59 32.07 -13.98
CA ARG A 527 30.60 33.52 -14.19
C ARG A 527 30.04 34.27 -12.99
N GLU A 528 29.15 33.63 -12.22
CA GLU A 528 28.41 34.22 -11.11
C GLU A 528 28.60 33.42 -9.79
N PRO A 529 29.83 33.13 -9.35
CA PRO A 529 30.09 32.24 -8.21
C PRO A 529 29.45 32.73 -6.91
N ASP A 530 29.52 34.04 -6.62
CA ASP A 530 28.96 34.62 -5.40
C ASP A 530 27.44 34.48 -5.34
N ILE A 531 26.74 34.64 -6.46
CA ILE A 531 25.28 34.49 -6.53
C ILE A 531 24.91 33.02 -6.34
N CYS A 532 25.63 32.11 -7.00
CA CYS A 532 25.43 30.67 -6.87
C CYS A 532 25.60 30.23 -5.41
N LEU A 533 26.70 30.59 -4.76
CA LEU A 533 26.99 30.25 -3.37
C LEU A 533 25.98 30.85 -2.39
N LYS A 534 25.63 32.13 -2.56
CA LYS A 534 24.64 32.80 -1.71
C LYS A 534 23.27 32.12 -1.75
N VAL A 535 22.80 31.74 -2.94
CA VAL A 535 21.48 31.12 -3.08
C VAL A 535 21.50 29.65 -2.67
N ASN A 536 22.44 28.86 -3.20
CA ASN A 536 22.44 27.41 -3.00
C ASN A 536 22.92 27.00 -1.61
N ALA A 537 23.89 27.71 -1.02
CA ALA A 537 24.48 27.34 0.26
C ALA A 537 23.98 28.19 1.42
N GLU A 538 24.19 29.52 1.37
CA GLU A 538 23.83 30.40 2.49
C GLU A 538 22.32 30.44 2.73
N GLY A 539 21.53 30.64 1.67
CA GLY A 539 20.07 30.65 1.75
C GLY A 539 19.48 29.33 2.24
N ALA A 540 20.01 28.20 1.77
CA ALA A 540 19.58 26.88 2.25
C ALA A 540 19.91 26.69 3.74
N ALA A 541 21.08 27.13 4.20
CA ALA A 541 21.49 27.05 5.60
C ALA A 541 20.62 27.92 6.53
N ILE A 542 20.28 29.14 6.10
CA ILE A 542 19.37 30.03 6.82
C ILE A 542 18.00 29.37 6.99
N LEU A 543 17.45 28.80 5.91
CA LEU A 543 16.18 28.09 5.97
C LEU A 543 16.24 26.88 6.90
N ALA A 544 17.32 26.11 6.86
CA ALA A 544 17.54 24.96 7.75
C ALA A 544 17.57 25.36 9.22
N ALA A 545 18.33 26.40 9.57
CA ALA A 545 18.39 26.91 10.93
C ALA A 545 17.01 27.36 11.44
N ALA A 546 16.23 28.05 10.61
CA ALA A 546 14.88 28.46 10.97
C ALA A 546 13.93 27.25 11.13
N CYS A 547 13.99 26.27 10.23
CA CYS A 547 13.18 25.05 10.36
C CYS A 547 13.50 24.29 11.66
N ALA A 548 14.78 24.20 12.04
CA ALA A 548 15.18 23.58 13.30
C ALA A 548 14.63 24.36 14.52
N GLN A 549 14.68 25.69 14.50
CA GLN A 549 14.15 26.54 15.58
C GLN A 549 12.63 26.39 15.77
N HIS A 550 11.88 26.23 14.67
CA HIS A 550 10.43 26.09 14.69
C HIS A 550 9.96 24.62 14.77
N ASN A 551 10.88 23.65 14.87
CA ASN A 551 10.60 22.22 14.84
C ASN A 551 9.79 21.78 13.59
N VAL A 552 10.17 22.32 12.44
CA VAL A 552 9.59 22.03 11.12
C VAL A 552 10.52 21.08 10.36
N ALA A 553 9.95 20.03 9.75
CA ALA A 553 10.72 19.13 8.89
C ALA A 553 11.17 19.85 7.62
N LEU A 554 12.36 19.51 7.10
CA LEU A 554 12.92 20.16 5.91
C LEU A 554 13.37 19.11 4.90
N VAL A 555 12.93 19.25 3.65
CA VAL A 555 13.49 18.56 2.48
C VAL A 555 14.27 19.55 1.64
N THR A 556 15.49 19.21 1.24
CA THR A 556 16.27 20.03 0.31
C THR A 556 17.13 19.18 -0.62
N PHE A 557 17.61 19.79 -1.70
CA PHE A 557 18.18 19.06 -2.85
C PHE A 557 19.61 19.48 -3.16
N SER A 558 20.45 18.47 -3.32
CA SER A 558 21.80 18.52 -3.86
C SER A 558 21.84 17.94 -5.29
N SER A 559 23.03 17.68 -5.81
CA SER A 559 23.26 17.19 -7.18
C SER A 559 24.26 16.05 -7.19
N ASP A 560 24.24 15.25 -8.25
CA ASP A 560 25.31 14.35 -8.66
C ASP A 560 26.63 15.07 -9.04
N LEU A 561 26.57 16.34 -9.43
CA LEU A 561 27.75 17.18 -9.72
C LEU A 561 28.63 17.50 -8.50
N VAL A 562 28.33 16.92 -7.34
CA VAL A 562 29.22 16.90 -6.16
C VAL A 562 30.38 15.92 -6.32
N PHE A 563 30.33 15.04 -7.32
CA PHE A 563 31.36 14.04 -7.62
C PHE A 563 32.24 14.46 -8.81
N ASP A 564 33.47 13.94 -8.86
CA ASP A 564 34.45 14.21 -9.92
C ASP A 564 34.34 13.25 -11.11
N GLY A 565 33.71 12.09 -10.91
CA GLY A 565 33.61 11.04 -11.91
C GLY A 565 34.86 10.17 -12.06
N ALA A 566 35.69 10.10 -11.03
CA ALA A 566 36.84 9.20 -11.00
C ALA A 566 36.45 7.72 -10.83
N GLU A 567 35.31 7.45 -10.18
CA GLU A 567 34.80 6.09 -9.95
C GLU A 567 34.13 5.47 -11.18
N SER A 568 34.14 4.14 -11.24
CA SER A 568 33.49 3.34 -12.30
C SER A 568 32.20 2.66 -11.84
N ASN A 569 31.91 2.69 -10.54
CA ASN A 569 30.67 2.18 -9.95
C ASN A 569 29.74 3.35 -9.56
N PRO A 570 28.41 3.15 -9.49
CA PRO A 570 27.48 4.17 -9.03
C PRO A 570 27.86 4.71 -7.65
N TYR A 571 27.91 6.04 -7.50
CA TYR A 571 28.21 6.69 -6.23
C TYR A 571 27.08 6.49 -5.22
N VAL A 572 27.42 6.07 -4.02
CA VAL A 572 26.52 5.92 -2.87
C VAL A 572 26.70 7.07 -1.87
N GLU A 573 25.79 7.21 -0.91
CA GLU A 573 25.76 8.35 0.02
C GLU A 573 27.05 8.53 0.84
N THR A 574 27.79 7.45 1.05
CA THR A 574 29.03 7.43 1.84
C THR A 574 30.28 7.82 1.05
N ASP A 575 30.18 7.96 -0.27
CA ASP A 575 31.35 8.27 -1.11
C ASP A 575 31.81 9.71 -0.93
N THR A 576 33.12 9.92 -1.12
CA THR A 576 33.74 11.23 -0.93
C THR A 576 33.31 12.18 -2.04
N VAL A 577 32.87 13.37 -1.67
CA VAL A 577 32.54 14.43 -2.62
C VAL A 577 33.79 15.19 -3.09
N ALA A 578 33.87 15.44 -4.39
CA ALA A 578 34.98 16.13 -5.05
C ALA A 578 34.44 16.88 -6.29
N PRO A 579 33.70 18.00 -6.11
CA PRO A 579 33.07 18.69 -7.23
C PRO A 579 34.11 19.33 -8.17
N LEU A 580 33.87 19.24 -9.49
CA LEU A 580 34.75 19.85 -10.50
C LEU A 580 34.43 21.32 -10.81
N ASN A 581 33.20 21.77 -10.54
CA ASN A 581 32.68 23.08 -10.96
C ASN A 581 32.05 23.84 -9.78
N ILE A 582 31.84 25.15 -9.97
CA ILE A 582 31.31 26.05 -8.93
C ILE A 582 29.91 25.64 -8.45
N TYR A 583 29.04 25.17 -9.36
CA TYR A 583 27.72 24.69 -8.98
C TYR A 583 27.81 23.48 -8.04
N GLY A 584 28.64 22.48 -8.35
CA GLY A 584 28.93 21.34 -7.50
C GLY A 584 29.50 21.76 -6.14
N CYS A 585 30.46 22.68 -6.13
CA CYS A 585 31.00 23.27 -4.89
C CYS A 585 29.92 23.91 -4.02
N SER A 586 28.98 24.65 -4.63
CA SER A 586 27.86 25.27 -3.91
C SER A 586 26.95 24.23 -3.25
N LYS A 587 26.74 23.08 -3.91
CA LYS A 587 25.92 21.99 -3.40
C LYS A 587 26.61 21.23 -2.27
N VAL A 588 27.90 20.94 -2.37
CA VAL A 588 28.69 20.36 -1.26
C VAL A 588 28.66 21.28 -0.03
N LEU A 589 28.82 22.58 -0.23
CA LEU A 589 28.74 23.54 0.87
C LEU A 589 27.34 23.56 1.49
N ALA A 590 26.28 23.52 0.67
CA ALA A 590 24.91 23.45 1.13
C ALA A 590 24.64 22.19 1.97
N GLU A 591 25.09 21.02 1.50
CA GLU A 591 24.99 19.75 2.23
C GLU A 591 25.56 19.87 3.65
N LYS A 592 26.79 20.40 3.74
CA LYS A 592 27.47 20.59 5.02
C LYS A 592 26.72 21.56 5.92
N LEU A 593 26.37 22.76 5.43
CA LEU A 593 25.79 23.80 6.27
C LEU A 593 24.36 23.46 6.71
N VAL A 594 23.54 22.88 5.83
CA VAL A 594 22.18 22.45 6.16
C VAL A 594 22.18 21.34 7.21
N LEU A 595 23.00 20.29 7.02
CA LEU A 595 23.04 19.17 7.97
C LEU A 595 23.67 19.57 9.32
N GLN A 596 24.53 20.59 9.33
CA GLN A 596 25.02 21.20 10.58
C GLN A 596 23.94 22.01 11.30
N ALA A 597 23.14 22.79 10.57
CA ALA A 597 22.09 23.63 11.15
C ALA A 597 20.83 22.84 11.56
N HIS A 598 20.48 21.81 10.79
CA HIS A 598 19.33 20.94 11.02
C HIS A 598 19.68 19.48 10.70
N PRO A 599 20.28 18.74 11.65
CA PRO A 599 20.67 17.34 11.44
C PRO A 599 19.51 16.39 11.10
N ALA A 600 18.27 16.80 11.40
CA ALA A 600 17.07 16.05 11.10
C ALA A 600 16.43 16.40 9.74
N SER A 601 17.08 17.24 8.93
CA SER A 601 16.65 17.52 7.55
C SER A 601 16.85 16.31 6.63
N LEU A 602 16.02 16.19 5.60
CA LEU A 602 16.14 15.25 4.50
C LEU A 602 16.88 15.93 3.34
N MET A 603 18.12 15.50 3.09
CA MET A 603 18.97 16.02 2.02
C MET A 603 18.99 15.01 0.88
N ILE A 604 18.55 15.40 -0.31
CA ILE A 604 18.44 14.49 -1.46
C ILE A 604 19.44 14.89 -2.54
N ARG A 605 20.46 14.08 -2.78
CA ARG A 605 21.23 14.13 -4.03
C ARG A 605 20.42 13.49 -5.13
N THR A 606 20.35 14.17 -6.25
CA THR A 606 19.64 13.72 -7.43
C THR A 606 20.42 14.13 -8.67
N SER A 607 20.00 13.67 -9.83
CA SER A 607 20.74 13.83 -11.08
C SER A 607 19.88 14.56 -12.11
N ALA A 608 20.35 14.66 -13.34
CA ALA A 608 19.72 15.37 -14.45
C ALA A 608 18.21 15.13 -14.57
N PHE A 609 17.43 16.20 -14.38
CA PHE A 609 15.97 16.14 -14.44
C PHE A 609 15.43 15.98 -15.86
N PHE A 610 14.40 15.16 -15.98
CA PHE A 610 13.47 15.17 -17.10
C PHE A 610 12.05 14.89 -16.59
N GLY A 611 11.03 15.37 -17.32
CA GLY A 611 9.65 15.17 -16.91
C GLY A 611 8.67 15.83 -17.88
N PRO A 612 7.39 15.46 -17.86
CA PRO A 612 6.43 15.90 -18.87
C PRO A 612 5.94 17.34 -18.63
N TRP A 613 6.25 17.93 -17.48
CA TRP A 613 5.74 19.23 -17.04
C TRP A 613 6.72 20.40 -17.29
N ASP A 614 7.89 20.13 -17.88
CA ASP A 614 8.90 21.13 -18.24
C ASP A 614 9.26 21.01 -19.72
N GLU A 615 9.10 22.09 -20.48
CA GLU A 615 9.37 22.13 -21.92
C GLU A 615 10.86 22.31 -22.28
N TYR A 616 11.72 22.55 -21.29
CA TYR A 616 13.12 22.90 -21.46
C TYR A 616 14.09 21.81 -20.95
N ASN A 617 13.60 20.62 -20.61
CA ASN A 617 14.47 19.51 -20.25
C ASN A 617 15.09 18.82 -21.49
N PHE A 618 16.21 18.12 -21.27
CA PHE A 618 16.99 17.48 -22.34
C PHE A 618 16.17 16.53 -23.22
N VAL A 619 15.35 15.65 -22.63
CA VAL A 619 14.57 14.64 -23.36
C VAL A 619 13.54 15.33 -24.27
N THR A 620 12.83 16.33 -23.74
CA THR A 620 11.87 17.11 -24.53
C THR A 620 12.54 17.85 -25.68
N ILE A 621 13.68 18.50 -25.45
CA ILE A 621 14.41 19.21 -26.50
C ILE A 621 14.93 18.22 -27.56
N ALA A 622 15.53 17.10 -27.15
CA ALA A 622 16.04 16.08 -28.07
C ALA A 622 14.93 15.55 -29.00
N LEU A 623 13.79 15.13 -28.43
CA LEU A 623 12.65 14.65 -29.19
C LEU A 623 12.10 15.72 -30.13
N ARG A 624 11.96 16.97 -29.67
CA ARG A 624 11.46 18.08 -30.48
C ARG A 624 12.38 18.35 -31.68
N GLN A 625 13.69 18.40 -31.47
CA GLN A 625 14.66 18.65 -32.54
C GLN A 625 14.71 17.50 -33.56
N LEU A 626 14.77 16.26 -33.07
CA LEU A 626 14.83 15.08 -33.94
C LEU A 626 13.52 14.89 -34.74
N ALA A 627 12.36 15.11 -34.12
CA ALA A 627 11.07 15.06 -34.81
C ALA A 627 10.92 16.16 -35.89
N ALA A 628 11.55 17.32 -35.69
CA ALA A 628 11.63 18.38 -36.68
C ALA A 628 12.66 18.12 -37.80
N GLY A 629 13.41 17.02 -37.74
CA GLY A 629 14.48 16.71 -38.69
C GLY A 629 15.75 17.55 -38.50
N ASN A 630 15.88 18.25 -37.38
CA ASN A 630 17.09 19.01 -37.06
C ASN A 630 18.18 18.10 -36.47
N THR A 631 19.44 18.52 -36.60
CA THR A 631 20.57 17.89 -35.91
C THR A 631 20.50 18.14 -34.42
N PHE A 632 20.62 17.08 -33.62
CA PHE A 632 20.76 17.17 -32.17
C PHE A 632 22.09 16.55 -31.74
N VAL A 633 22.91 17.31 -31.02
CA VAL A 633 24.24 16.88 -30.57
C VAL A 633 24.19 16.56 -29.08
N ALA A 634 24.72 15.41 -28.67
CA ALA A 634 24.73 15.00 -27.27
C ALA A 634 26.04 14.29 -26.89
N ALA A 635 26.42 14.38 -25.62
CA ALA A 635 27.64 13.77 -25.09
C ALA A 635 27.58 12.24 -25.15
N GLU A 636 28.67 11.61 -25.59
CA GLU A 636 28.81 10.14 -25.66
C GLU A 636 29.61 9.54 -24.49
N ASP A 637 30.35 10.38 -23.76
CA ASP A 637 31.30 10.01 -22.72
C ASP A 637 30.94 10.57 -21.32
N ALA A 638 29.79 11.24 -21.19
CA ALA A 638 29.26 11.71 -19.91
C ALA A 638 28.07 10.83 -19.48
N ILE A 639 28.33 9.94 -18.53
CA ILE A 639 27.40 8.92 -18.04
C ILE A 639 26.72 9.42 -16.76
N VAL A 640 25.40 9.49 -16.80
CA VAL A 640 24.56 10.01 -15.72
C VAL A 640 23.47 9.00 -15.33
N SER A 641 22.72 9.32 -14.27
CA SER A 641 21.51 8.59 -13.85
C SER A 641 20.28 9.50 -14.01
N PRO A 642 19.65 9.59 -15.19
CA PRO A 642 18.59 10.57 -15.43
C PRO A 642 17.45 10.41 -14.43
N THR A 643 16.93 11.52 -13.93
CA THR A 643 15.92 11.54 -12.87
C THR A 643 14.59 12.06 -13.38
N TYR A 644 13.59 11.18 -13.37
CA TYR A 644 12.21 11.49 -13.70
C TYR A 644 11.57 12.26 -12.56
N VAL A 645 11.22 13.52 -12.82
CA VAL A 645 10.75 14.46 -11.80
C VAL A 645 9.50 13.94 -11.04
N PRO A 646 8.49 13.33 -11.69
CA PRO A 646 7.38 12.74 -10.95
C PRO A 646 7.80 11.68 -9.94
N ASP A 647 8.67 10.74 -10.33
CA ASP A 647 9.18 9.69 -9.42
C ASP A 647 9.97 10.30 -8.25
N LEU A 648 10.82 11.30 -8.53
CA LEU A 648 11.60 12.00 -7.51
C LEU A 648 10.69 12.64 -6.45
N VAL A 649 9.65 13.34 -6.89
CA VAL A 649 8.73 14.04 -5.98
C VAL A 649 7.90 13.03 -5.18
N HIS A 650 7.41 11.94 -5.80
CA HIS A 650 6.71 10.88 -5.07
C HIS A 650 7.58 10.27 -3.97
N ALA A 651 8.81 9.87 -4.30
CA ALA A 651 9.75 9.30 -3.34
C ALA A 651 10.16 10.30 -2.24
N SER A 652 10.37 11.58 -2.61
CA SER A 652 10.71 12.64 -1.65
C SER A 652 9.58 12.88 -0.63
N LEU A 653 8.32 12.90 -1.10
CA LEU A 653 7.16 13.04 -0.24
C LEU A 653 6.99 11.82 0.67
N ASP A 654 7.17 10.59 0.14
CA ASP A 654 7.06 9.38 0.95
C ASP A 654 8.12 9.35 2.06
N LEU A 655 9.38 9.65 1.73
CA LEU A 655 10.46 9.76 2.72
C LEU A 655 10.19 10.84 3.77
N LEU A 656 9.70 12.01 3.35
CA LEU A 656 9.33 13.09 4.26
C LEU A 656 8.22 12.65 5.23
N ILE A 657 7.18 11.99 4.73
CA ILE A 657 6.04 11.52 5.53
C ILE A 657 6.47 10.39 6.47
N ASP A 658 7.37 9.50 6.02
CA ASP A 658 7.98 8.45 6.84
C ASP A 658 8.91 9.02 7.93
N GLY A 659 9.26 10.30 7.86
CA GLY A 659 10.12 10.98 8.83
C GLY A 659 11.61 10.68 8.62
N GLU A 660 11.99 10.33 7.40
CA GLU A 660 13.38 10.05 7.02
C GLU A 660 14.24 11.30 7.02
N LYS A 661 15.53 11.11 7.32
CA LYS A 661 16.48 12.18 7.61
C LYS A 661 17.84 11.89 7.00
N GLY A 662 18.70 12.89 6.95
CA GLY A 662 20.05 12.80 6.44
C GLY A 662 20.10 12.74 4.92
N LEU A 663 21.25 12.34 4.41
CA LEU A 663 21.53 12.27 2.98
C LEU A 663 20.91 11.03 2.33
N TRP A 664 20.27 11.21 1.17
CA TRP A 664 19.70 10.17 0.32
C TRP A 664 20.09 10.44 -1.14
N HIS A 665 20.31 9.38 -1.91
CA HIS A 665 20.40 9.45 -3.36
C HIS A 665 19.07 9.02 -3.98
N LEU A 666 18.46 9.88 -4.80
CA LEU A 666 17.25 9.56 -5.57
C LEU A 666 17.49 9.86 -7.07
N ALA A 667 17.60 8.80 -7.86
CA ALA A 667 17.65 8.82 -9.31
C ALA A 667 17.02 7.53 -9.87
N ASN A 668 16.51 7.56 -11.12
CA ASN A 668 16.02 6.33 -11.74
C ASN A 668 17.17 5.37 -12.02
N LYS A 669 16.91 4.07 -11.90
CA LYS A 669 17.92 3.05 -12.15
C LYS A 669 18.28 3.02 -13.63
N SER A 670 19.52 3.35 -13.93
CA SER A 670 20.30 3.05 -15.15
C SER A 670 21.45 4.04 -15.25
N ALA A 671 22.62 3.56 -15.65
CA ALA A 671 23.73 4.41 -16.09
C ALA A 671 23.63 4.59 -17.61
N VAL A 672 23.49 5.83 -18.09
CA VAL A 672 23.40 6.11 -19.53
C VAL A 672 24.19 7.34 -19.91
N ALA A 673 24.83 7.30 -21.08
CA ALA A 673 25.34 8.51 -21.71
C ALA A 673 24.18 9.38 -22.22
N TRP A 674 24.39 10.70 -22.30
CA TRP A 674 23.37 11.63 -22.81
C TRP A 674 22.89 11.31 -24.23
N ALA A 675 23.80 10.90 -25.12
CA ALA A 675 23.44 10.46 -26.47
C ALA A 675 22.54 9.22 -26.46
N ASP A 676 22.79 8.27 -25.55
CA ASP A 676 21.99 7.06 -25.42
C ASP A 676 20.63 7.32 -24.79
N LEU A 677 20.52 8.29 -23.87
CA LEU A 677 19.24 8.77 -23.36
C LEU A 677 18.37 9.34 -24.50
N ALA A 678 18.94 10.20 -25.35
CA ALA A 678 18.24 10.75 -26.51
C ALA A 678 17.80 9.63 -27.48
N ARG A 679 18.68 8.65 -27.72
CA ARG A 679 18.39 7.49 -28.58
C ARG A 679 17.26 6.63 -28.01
N LEU A 680 17.27 6.35 -26.71
CA LEU A 680 16.24 5.58 -26.02
C LEU A 680 14.88 6.26 -26.13
N ALA A 681 14.82 7.56 -25.81
CA ALA A 681 13.59 8.35 -25.91
C ALA A 681 13.05 8.39 -27.34
N ALA A 682 13.91 8.67 -28.33
CA ALA A 682 13.51 8.74 -29.74
C ALA A 682 12.99 7.39 -30.24
N LYS A 683 13.66 6.28 -29.90
CA LYS A 683 13.21 4.93 -30.27
C LYS A 683 11.83 4.61 -29.70
N LYS A 684 11.57 4.91 -28.42
CA LYS A 684 10.26 4.69 -27.79
C LYS A 684 9.17 5.61 -28.35
N ALA A 685 9.52 6.83 -28.76
CA ALA A 685 8.60 7.79 -29.38
C ALA A 685 8.35 7.53 -30.88
N GLY A 686 9.06 6.57 -31.50
CA GLY A 686 8.99 6.35 -32.95
C GLY A 686 9.63 7.46 -33.79
N VAL A 687 10.55 8.24 -33.22
CA VAL A 687 11.27 9.34 -33.88
C VAL A 687 12.61 8.85 -34.44
N SER A 688 12.96 9.28 -35.65
CA SER A 688 14.25 8.91 -36.29
C SER A 688 15.45 9.45 -35.50
N VAL A 689 16.47 8.61 -35.35
CA VAL A 689 17.76 8.96 -34.71
C VAL A 689 18.85 9.33 -35.70
N SER A 690 18.54 9.43 -37.00
CA SER A 690 19.54 9.70 -38.06
C SER A 690 20.28 11.02 -37.88
N ASN A 691 19.63 12.01 -37.25
CA ASN A 691 20.17 13.34 -37.01
C ASN A 691 20.74 13.52 -35.58
N LEU A 692 20.80 12.44 -34.80
CA LEU A 692 21.47 12.43 -33.50
C LEU A 692 22.97 12.23 -33.71
N ILE A 693 23.76 13.22 -33.31
CA ILE A 693 25.23 13.18 -33.39
C ILE A 693 25.78 13.04 -31.97
N ALA A 694 26.42 11.90 -31.71
CA ALA A 694 27.18 11.66 -30.49
C ALA A 694 28.56 12.32 -30.61
N ARG A 695 29.01 13.03 -29.56
CA ARG A 695 30.31 13.71 -29.52
C ARG A 695 30.95 13.58 -28.13
N PRO A 696 32.29 13.61 -28.02
CA PRO A 696 32.96 13.78 -26.74
C PRO A 696 32.54 15.08 -26.05
N THR A 697 32.40 15.06 -24.72
CA THR A 697 31.94 16.20 -23.92
C THR A 697 32.82 17.45 -24.13
N GLN A 698 34.12 17.25 -24.38
CA GLN A 698 35.08 18.32 -24.64
C GLN A 698 34.76 19.12 -25.92
N GLU A 699 34.06 18.52 -26.89
CA GLU A 699 33.67 19.18 -28.15
C GLU A 699 32.37 19.99 -28.02
N LEU A 700 31.65 19.89 -26.89
CA LEU A 700 30.34 20.54 -26.70
C LEU A 700 30.43 22.00 -26.22
N GLY A 701 31.62 22.50 -25.91
CA GLY A 701 31.85 23.91 -25.58
C GLY A 701 31.28 24.36 -24.23
N PHE A 702 31.07 23.43 -23.27
CA PHE A 702 30.68 23.77 -21.91
C PHE A 702 31.77 24.58 -21.20
N ILE A 703 31.35 25.53 -20.36
CA ILE A 703 32.27 26.39 -19.61
C ILE A 703 32.71 25.69 -18.33
N ALA A 704 31.74 25.18 -17.57
CA ALA A 704 32.00 24.43 -16.37
C ALA A 704 32.42 22.99 -16.74
N PRO A 705 33.47 22.43 -16.13
CA PRO A 705 33.82 21.03 -16.31
C PRO A 705 32.66 20.12 -15.84
N ARG A 706 32.45 19.02 -16.57
CA ARG A 706 31.47 17.99 -16.25
C ARG A 706 32.19 16.70 -15.90
N PRO A 707 31.76 15.97 -14.85
CA PRO A 707 32.29 14.63 -14.59
C PRO A 707 31.94 13.70 -15.75
N ALA A 708 32.86 12.81 -16.12
CA ALA A 708 32.59 11.79 -17.13
C ALA A 708 31.60 10.72 -16.60
N TYR A 709 31.50 10.58 -15.27
CA TYR A 709 30.61 9.63 -14.62
C TYR A 709 30.01 10.25 -13.35
N SER A 710 28.68 10.32 -13.24
CA SER A 710 27.99 10.85 -12.05
C SER A 710 26.75 10.02 -11.67
N VAL A 711 26.76 8.74 -12.01
CA VAL A 711 25.65 7.82 -11.71
C VAL A 711 25.48 7.69 -10.20
N LEU A 712 24.24 7.81 -9.73
CA LEU A 712 23.89 7.65 -8.33
C LEU A 712 23.35 6.24 -8.06
N GLY A 713 23.95 5.54 -7.10
CA GLY A 713 23.39 4.40 -6.40
C GLY A 713 22.93 4.82 -4.99
N SER A 714 22.22 3.94 -4.26
CA SER A 714 21.85 4.20 -2.86
C SER A 714 22.08 2.97 -2.00
N ASN A 715 22.76 3.17 -0.86
CA ASN A 715 22.84 2.18 0.21
C ASN A 715 21.61 2.24 1.14
N ARG A 716 20.77 3.27 0.99
CA ARG A 716 19.60 3.50 1.83
C ARG A 716 18.32 2.90 1.28
N GLY A 717 18.19 2.79 -0.04
CA GLY A 717 17.10 2.07 -0.68
C GLY A 717 16.89 2.44 -2.14
N GLU A 718 16.31 1.50 -2.88
CA GLU A 718 16.04 1.60 -4.30
C GLU A 718 14.57 1.97 -4.55
N LEU A 719 14.23 3.23 -4.34
CA LEU A 719 12.83 3.67 -4.31
C LEU A 719 12.27 4.01 -5.69
N MET A 720 13.12 4.45 -6.61
CA MET A 720 12.71 4.92 -7.93
C MET A 720 12.71 3.79 -8.97
N PRO A 721 11.72 3.76 -9.88
CA PRO A 721 11.65 2.80 -10.98
C PRO A 721 12.84 2.86 -11.95
N HIS A 722 12.95 1.85 -12.79
CA HIS A 722 13.94 1.81 -13.88
C HIS A 722 13.69 2.90 -14.92
N LEU A 723 14.76 3.45 -15.51
CA LEU A 723 14.70 4.53 -16.48
C LEU A 723 13.81 4.20 -17.69
N ASP A 724 13.88 2.97 -18.19
CA ASP A 724 13.06 2.50 -19.32
C ASP A 724 11.55 2.71 -19.08
N SER A 725 11.11 2.39 -17.86
CA SER A 725 9.73 2.56 -17.41
C SER A 725 9.36 4.05 -17.27
N ALA A 726 10.29 4.87 -16.76
CA ALA A 726 10.10 6.32 -16.65
C ALA A 726 10.00 7.01 -18.01
N ILE A 727 10.77 6.59 -19.02
CA ILE A 727 10.65 7.13 -20.39
C ILE A 727 9.30 6.75 -21.02
N SER A 728 8.83 5.51 -20.81
CA SER A 728 7.48 5.13 -21.27
C SER A 728 6.40 6.03 -20.66
N ARG A 729 6.40 6.23 -19.33
CA ARG A 729 5.45 7.11 -18.64
C ARG A 729 5.55 8.57 -19.09
N TYR A 730 6.76 9.06 -19.29
CA TYR A 730 6.99 10.40 -19.83
C TYR A 730 6.30 10.61 -21.18
N LEU A 731 6.33 9.61 -22.07
CA LEU A 731 5.69 9.68 -23.38
C LEU A 731 4.16 9.58 -23.28
N GLU A 732 3.65 8.71 -22.41
CA GLU A 732 2.21 8.55 -22.14
C GLU A 732 1.58 9.82 -21.56
N GLU A 733 2.30 10.54 -20.68
CA GLU A 733 1.81 11.81 -20.12
C GLU A 733 1.92 13.00 -21.10
N LYS A 734 2.69 12.87 -22.17
CA LYS A 734 2.88 13.91 -23.20
C LYS A 734 1.93 13.75 -24.39
N SER A 735 1.51 12.53 -24.69
CA SER A 735 0.50 12.21 -25.71
C SER A 735 -0.89 12.64 -25.27
#